data_AF-A0A5Y9DNF3-F1
#
_entry.id   AF-A0A5Y9DNF3-F1
#
_cell.length_a   1.000
_cell.length_b   1.000
_cell.length_c   1.000
_cell.angle_alpha   90.00
_cell.angle_beta   90.00
_cell.angle_gamma   90.00
#
_symmetry.space_group_name_H-M   'P 1'
#
loop_
_entity.id
_entity.type
_entity.pdbx_description
1 polymer ?
#
loop_
_entity_poly.entity_id
_entity_poly.type
_entity_poly.pdbx_seq_one_letter_code
_entity_poly.pdbx_strand_id
1 'polypeptide(L)'
;MKVNKFFKKTTHVLLVAGLTIGLTAPFTGTTAQAAADTVPIQILGINDFHGALETASKDASGSPIGGADYLATNLDNATNSFLQANPGATTDNAIRVQAGDMVGASPAVSGLLQDEPTMKVLQKMNFEVGTLGNHEFDEGLPEYKRILDGVSTNKFGPIVEAYPRVKSDMKIVAANVVNKGTNTVAEGFLPYYVKEIDGVKVGFIGIVTTEIPNLVLANHIKDYDFLDEAETIVKYSAELRGQGVNAIVVLSHVPALSTGNPNTGTKQDVAGEAANMITKANELDPNNSVDLVLAGHNHQYTNGLVGKTRIVQSYNNGKAFSDVTGELDKTTGDFVTPPDAKITYNTRSVTPNADITAVTEDAKSRIEGVINETIGLANKDVISRDTNPDNKAIDDKESELGNMITDAQRYMANKAGADVDFAMTNNGGIRSDLTTRLANGQNEITWGAAQAVQPFGNILQVVEMTGADILEALNQQYLSNQTYFLQISGLKYTFTDTDDLDHAYKVASVTTEDGTPLKADQKYKVVINDFLFGGGDGFSAFKKANLVTAIDPDTETFINYIKDQKAAGKVITAQKEGRKVYKSQAEIDKETEDAAIKAIKDATKINKLAEKDKTLTGTTLPGATVSVQKATANSRMALAAGPNATADANGKFSVDVTSLNLKKGDQITTTITDPNGYSTTFQATVQAAATTPPDNGNGGTDNGNGNGNNGGTDGNGGTNNGNGSGTNGGTTTTEDPTTTTPNTSTPGTSSNTSLPTTGDTAGFATVFGIILTTTALYVLRKRS
;
A
#
# COMPACT_ATOMS: atom_id res chain seq x y z
N MET A 1 67.78 -25.77 3.71
CA MET A 1 68.35 -27.08 4.07
C MET A 1 67.72 -28.12 3.16
N LYS A 2 68.53 -28.74 2.28
CA LYS A 2 68.28 -29.91 1.41
C LYS A 2 67.11 -29.85 0.38
N VAL A 3 67.21 -30.25 -0.90
CA VAL A 3 68.27 -30.45 -1.91
C VAL A 3 67.57 -31.04 -3.17
N ASN A 4 67.87 -30.50 -4.37
CA ASN A 4 67.88 -31.12 -5.73
C ASN A 4 66.58 -31.67 -6.38
N LYS A 5 66.36 -31.63 -7.71
CA LYS A 5 67.23 -31.48 -8.91
C LYS A 5 66.36 -31.10 -10.15
N PHE A 6 66.71 -30.06 -10.93
CA PHE A 6 67.24 -30.08 -12.33
C PHE A 6 66.28 -30.59 -13.45
N PHE A 7 66.08 -29.96 -14.63
CA PHE A 7 66.94 -29.13 -15.50
C PHE A 7 66.13 -28.08 -16.31
N LYS A 8 66.66 -26.85 -16.41
CA LYS A 8 66.42 -25.89 -17.51
C LYS A 8 67.62 -25.94 -18.47
N LYS A 9 67.40 -25.69 -19.76
CA LYS A 9 68.43 -25.07 -20.62
C LYS A 9 67.88 -23.78 -21.23
N THR A 10 68.56 -22.70 -20.89
CA THR A 10 68.47 -21.31 -21.35
C THR A 10 69.51 -21.06 -22.43
N THR A 11 69.21 -20.21 -23.42
CA THR A 11 70.18 -19.31 -24.09
C THR A 11 69.36 -18.29 -24.93
N HIS A 12 69.27 -17.04 -24.47
CA HIS A 12 70.11 -15.88 -24.81
C HIS A 12 69.92 -15.30 -26.22
N VAL A 13 69.49 -14.05 -26.20
CA VAL A 13 69.43 -13.04 -27.26
C VAL A 13 70.85 -12.57 -27.61
N LEU A 14 71.19 -12.45 -28.90
CA LEU A 14 71.61 -11.19 -29.55
C LEU A 14 71.95 -11.35 -31.06
N LEU A 15 71.63 -10.27 -31.78
CA LEU A 15 71.71 -10.00 -33.23
C LEU A 15 73.02 -10.39 -33.94
N VAL A 16 72.91 -10.81 -35.22
CA VAL A 16 73.64 -10.25 -36.38
C VAL A 16 72.77 -10.35 -37.65
N ALA A 17 72.81 -9.30 -38.46
CA ALA A 17 72.09 -9.09 -39.71
C ALA A 17 72.51 -10.05 -40.85
N GLY A 18 71.55 -10.38 -41.73
CA GLY A 18 71.78 -11.09 -42.98
C GLY A 18 70.64 -10.84 -43.95
N LEU A 19 70.89 -9.99 -44.94
CA LEU A 19 70.01 -9.60 -46.02
C LEU A 19 69.96 -10.71 -47.08
N THR A 20 68.81 -11.33 -47.32
CA THR A 20 68.56 -12.11 -48.55
C THR A 20 67.12 -11.93 -49.02
N ILE A 21 67.00 -11.30 -50.18
CA ILE A 21 65.79 -11.13 -51.00
C ILE A 21 65.43 -12.49 -51.59
N GLY A 22 64.19 -12.95 -51.38
CA GLY A 22 63.65 -14.16 -52.00
C GLY A 22 62.13 -14.07 -52.08
N LEU A 23 61.59 -14.12 -53.30
CA LEU A 23 60.21 -13.88 -53.69
C LEU A 23 59.17 -14.60 -52.80
N THR A 24 58.26 -13.83 -52.20
CA THR A 24 57.00 -14.34 -51.63
C THR A 24 55.92 -14.33 -52.72
N ALA A 25 55.45 -15.50 -53.13
CA ALA A 25 54.12 -15.62 -53.74
C ALA A 25 53.08 -15.57 -52.61
N PRO A 26 52.09 -14.65 -52.65
CA PRO A 26 51.02 -14.67 -51.67
C PRO A 26 50.07 -15.82 -52.02
N PHE A 27 50.12 -16.90 -51.24
CA PHE A 27 48.96 -17.78 -51.08
C PHE A 27 47.91 -16.99 -50.31
N THR A 28 46.99 -16.35 -51.02
CA THR A 28 45.75 -15.83 -50.43
C THR A 28 44.85 -17.03 -50.11
N GLY A 29 45.10 -17.66 -48.96
CA GLY A 29 44.11 -18.51 -48.31
C GLY A 29 43.00 -17.62 -47.76
N THR A 30 42.00 -17.29 -48.57
CA THR A 30 40.73 -16.79 -48.07
C THR A 30 40.00 -17.95 -47.42
N THR A 31 40.20 -18.13 -46.11
CA THR A 31 39.18 -18.78 -45.29
C THR A 31 37.99 -17.82 -45.23
N ALA A 32 37.09 -17.93 -46.20
CA ALA A 32 35.75 -17.40 -46.04
C ALA A 32 35.16 -18.15 -44.83
N GLN A 33 35.13 -17.49 -43.68
CA GLN A 33 34.27 -17.88 -42.56
C GLN A 33 32.87 -17.97 -43.16
N ALA A 34 32.30 -19.18 -43.27
CA ALA A 34 30.90 -19.32 -43.66
C ALA A 34 30.08 -18.44 -42.73
N ALA A 35 29.31 -17.50 -43.28
CA ALA A 35 28.36 -16.74 -42.48
C ALA A 35 27.47 -17.76 -41.76
N ALA A 36 27.30 -17.60 -40.45
CA ALA A 36 26.40 -18.46 -39.70
C ALA A 36 25.00 -18.37 -40.34
N ASP A 37 24.38 -19.53 -40.60
CA ASP A 37 23.03 -19.61 -41.16
C ASP A 37 22.04 -19.37 -40.00
N THR A 38 21.74 -18.09 -39.77
CA THR A 38 20.87 -17.64 -38.67
C THR A 38 19.49 -17.24 -39.17
N VAL A 39 18.51 -17.24 -38.26
CA VAL A 39 17.15 -16.77 -38.47
C VAL A 39 16.87 -15.63 -37.47
N PRO A 40 16.53 -14.42 -37.94
CA PRO A 40 16.14 -13.34 -37.05
C PRO A 40 14.76 -13.64 -36.43
N ILE A 41 14.59 -13.31 -35.16
CA ILE A 41 13.33 -13.44 -34.43
C ILE A 41 13.03 -12.17 -33.63
N GLN A 42 11.76 -11.80 -33.56
CA GLN A 42 11.21 -10.81 -32.64
C GLN A 42 10.13 -11.44 -31.78
N ILE A 43 10.15 -11.14 -30.47
CA ILE A 43 9.10 -11.48 -29.52
C ILE A 43 8.60 -10.18 -28.89
N LEU A 44 7.34 -9.87 -29.15
CA LEU A 44 6.64 -8.72 -28.60
C LEU A 44 5.76 -9.17 -27.44
N GLY A 45 6.08 -8.74 -26.22
CA GLY A 45 5.45 -9.20 -24.99
C GLY A 45 4.65 -8.13 -24.26
N ILE A 46 3.49 -8.50 -23.70
CA ILE A 46 2.81 -7.71 -22.67
C ILE A 46 2.53 -8.56 -21.43
N ASN A 47 2.25 -7.90 -20.31
CA ASN A 47 1.91 -8.51 -19.02
C ASN A 47 0.94 -7.57 -18.29
N ASP A 48 0.14 -8.11 -17.37
CA ASP A 48 -0.70 -7.31 -16.45
C ASP A 48 -1.61 -6.31 -17.19
N PHE A 49 -2.25 -6.74 -18.29
CA PHE A 49 -3.07 -5.87 -19.12
C PHE A 49 -4.36 -5.47 -18.39
N HIS A 50 -4.95 -6.36 -17.59
CA HIS A 50 -6.15 -6.13 -16.76
C HIS A 50 -7.27 -5.40 -17.51
N GLY A 51 -7.60 -5.89 -18.70
CA GLY A 51 -8.62 -5.30 -19.56
C GLY A 51 -8.54 -3.77 -19.76
N ALA A 52 -7.33 -3.20 -19.76
CA ALA A 52 -7.06 -1.77 -19.83
C ALA A 52 -7.28 -1.20 -21.25
N LEU A 53 -8.51 -1.33 -21.77
CA LEU A 53 -8.84 -0.99 -23.17
C LEU A 53 -8.57 0.48 -23.50
N GLU A 54 -8.86 1.39 -22.56
CA GLU A 54 -8.77 2.84 -22.76
C GLU A 54 -7.91 3.58 -21.71
N THR A 55 -7.27 2.83 -20.81
CA THR A 55 -6.48 3.41 -19.72
C THR A 55 -5.41 4.35 -20.26
N ALA A 56 -5.39 5.57 -19.72
CA ALA A 56 -4.41 6.60 -20.07
C ALA A 56 -3.44 6.80 -18.91
N SER A 57 -2.16 6.91 -19.23
CA SER A 57 -1.11 7.23 -18.27
C SER A 57 -0.15 8.25 -18.87
N LYS A 58 0.88 8.60 -18.10
CA LYS A 58 2.04 9.35 -18.56
C LYS A 58 3.30 8.56 -18.34
N ASP A 59 4.27 8.71 -19.23
CA ASP A 59 5.62 8.22 -19.00
C ASP A 59 6.39 9.12 -18.00
N ALA A 60 7.64 8.77 -17.71
CA ALA A 60 8.51 9.54 -16.81
C ALA A 60 8.77 10.99 -17.28
N SER A 61 8.55 11.31 -18.56
CA SER A 61 8.66 12.66 -19.12
C SER A 61 7.34 13.45 -19.10
N GLY A 62 6.24 12.81 -18.71
CA GLY A 62 4.90 13.38 -18.74
C GLY A 62 4.16 13.18 -20.07
N SER A 63 4.75 12.46 -21.03
CA SER A 63 4.14 12.22 -22.35
C SER A 63 3.01 11.17 -22.24
N PRO A 64 1.91 11.33 -22.98
CA PRO A 64 0.75 10.44 -22.86
C PRO A 64 1.03 9.04 -23.43
N ILE A 65 0.70 8.02 -22.65
CA ILE A 65 0.85 6.60 -22.99
C ILE A 65 -0.43 5.80 -22.66
N GLY A 66 -0.49 4.55 -23.13
CA GLY A 66 -1.58 3.61 -22.84
C GLY A 66 -2.73 3.67 -23.85
N GLY A 67 -3.71 2.78 -23.67
CA GLY A 67 -4.82 2.57 -24.61
C GLY A 67 -4.52 1.45 -25.59
N ALA A 68 -5.46 0.52 -25.74
CA ALA A 68 -5.27 -0.70 -26.52
C ALA A 68 -5.22 -0.43 -28.03
N ASP A 69 -5.99 0.54 -28.51
CA ASP A 69 -5.97 0.94 -29.91
C ASP A 69 -4.63 1.54 -30.34
N TYR A 70 -3.98 2.31 -29.45
CA TYR A 70 -2.59 2.75 -29.64
C TYR A 70 -1.59 1.59 -29.53
N LEU A 71 -1.82 0.67 -28.59
CA LEU A 71 -0.94 -0.49 -28.39
C LEU A 71 -0.83 -1.32 -29.66
N ALA A 72 -1.95 -1.57 -30.33
CA ALA A 72 -1.96 -2.31 -31.59
C ALA A 72 -1.12 -1.63 -32.67
N THR A 73 -1.30 -0.32 -32.87
CA THR A 73 -0.49 0.44 -33.84
C THR A 73 0.99 0.41 -33.47
N ASN A 74 1.33 0.54 -32.19
CA ASN A 74 2.73 0.51 -31.75
C ASN A 74 3.37 -0.88 -31.92
N LEU A 75 2.64 -1.97 -31.65
CA LEU A 75 3.09 -3.33 -31.92
C LEU A 75 3.28 -3.56 -33.44
N ASP A 76 2.36 -3.08 -34.28
CA ASP A 76 2.49 -3.17 -35.74
C ASP A 76 3.70 -2.39 -36.24
N ASN A 77 3.96 -1.19 -35.68
CA ASN A 77 5.13 -0.39 -36.01
C ASN A 77 6.44 -1.07 -35.59
N ALA A 78 6.47 -1.74 -34.43
CA ALA A 78 7.64 -2.49 -33.96
C ALA A 78 7.94 -3.67 -34.89
N THR A 79 6.92 -4.45 -35.26
CA THR A 79 7.04 -5.53 -36.26
C THR A 79 7.54 -4.99 -37.60
N ASN A 80 6.94 -3.93 -38.12
CA ASN A 80 7.37 -3.33 -39.39
C ASN A 80 8.82 -2.84 -39.35
N SER A 81 9.27 -2.29 -38.23
CA SER A 81 10.66 -1.85 -38.05
C SER A 81 11.62 -3.04 -38.03
N PHE A 82 11.26 -4.13 -37.34
CA PHE A 82 12.02 -5.38 -37.32
C PHE A 82 12.15 -6.00 -38.72
N LEU A 83 11.05 -6.07 -39.49
CA LEU A 83 11.07 -6.62 -40.85
C LEU A 83 11.91 -5.76 -41.81
N GLN A 84 11.89 -4.43 -41.65
CA GLN A 84 12.75 -3.54 -42.44
C GLN A 84 14.23 -3.72 -42.11
N ALA A 85 14.57 -3.98 -40.84
CA ALA A 85 15.93 -4.22 -40.40
C ALA A 85 16.48 -5.59 -40.83
N ASN A 86 15.59 -6.56 -41.13
CA ASN A 86 15.95 -7.94 -41.44
C ASN A 86 15.39 -8.39 -42.80
N PRO A 87 16.04 -8.01 -43.93
CA PRO A 87 15.59 -8.41 -45.26
C PRO A 87 15.60 -9.94 -45.42
N GLY A 88 14.41 -10.55 -45.46
CA GLY A 88 14.23 -12.00 -45.52
C GLY A 88 13.32 -12.54 -44.40
N ALA A 89 13.20 -11.79 -43.30
CA ALA A 89 12.20 -12.07 -42.28
C ALA A 89 10.78 -11.81 -42.82
N THR A 90 9.82 -12.59 -42.34
CA THR A 90 8.40 -12.42 -42.57
C THR A 90 7.68 -12.16 -41.25
N THR A 91 6.37 -11.93 -41.29
CA THR A 91 5.58 -11.78 -40.06
C THR A 91 5.66 -13.01 -39.15
N ASP A 92 5.99 -14.20 -39.66
CA ASP A 92 6.13 -15.41 -38.84
C ASP A 92 7.34 -15.35 -37.90
N ASN A 93 8.33 -14.50 -38.23
CA ASN A 93 9.50 -14.21 -37.41
C ASN A 93 9.19 -13.25 -36.24
N ALA A 94 8.02 -12.60 -36.22
CA ALA A 94 7.62 -11.66 -35.18
C ALA A 94 6.39 -12.17 -34.42
N ILE A 95 6.59 -12.61 -33.19
CA ILE A 95 5.59 -13.31 -32.39
C ILE A 95 5.07 -12.38 -31.29
N ARG A 96 3.75 -12.32 -31.11
CA ARG A 96 3.14 -11.60 -29.99
C ARG A 96 2.76 -12.56 -28.87
N VAL A 97 3.21 -12.28 -27.66
CA VAL A 97 3.02 -13.13 -26.48
C VAL A 97 2.52 -12.35 -25.27
N GLN A 98 1.81 -13.01 -24.36
CA GLN A 98 1.37 -12.41 -23.10
C GLN A 98 1.80 -13.24 -21.88
N ALA A 99 2.12 -12.56 -20.77
CA ALA A 99 2.66 -13.17 -19.55
C ALA A 99 1.69 -13.16 -18.34
N GLY A 100 0.41 -13.41 -18.56
CA GLY A 100 -0.65 -13.49 -17.55
C GLY A 100 -1.31 -12.15 -17.20
N ASP A 101 -2.44 -12.23 -16.49
CA ASP A 101 -3.29 -11.10 -16.07
C ASP A 101 -3.76 -10.23 -17.24
N MET A 102 -4.29 -10.88 -18.26
CA MET A 102 -4.95 -10.17 -19.34
C MET A 102 -6.35 -9.69 -18.93
N VAL A 103 -6.99 -10.45 -18.06
CA VAL A 103 -8.34 -10.24 -17.52
C VAL A 103 -8.30 -10.01 -16.02
N GLY A 104 -9.44 -9.72 -15.40
CA GLY A 104 -9.54 -9.40 -13.97
C GLY A 104 -8.82 -8.10 -13.60
N ALA A 105 -9.11 -7.58 -12.40
CA ALA A 105 -8.75 -6.20 -12.02
C ALA A 105 -9.15 -5.13 -13.07
N SER A 106 -10.13 -5.45 -13.90
CA SER A 106 -10.40 -4.72 -15.12
C SER A 106 -11.20 -3.44 -14.87
N PRO A 107 -10.92 -2.35 -15.59
CA PRO A 107 -11.82 -1.22 -15.68
C PRO A 107 -13.22 -1.66 -16.14
N ALA A 108 -14.24 -0.89 -15.75
CA ALA A 108 -15.65 -1.20 -16.02
C ALA A 108 -15.94 -1.60 -17.48
N VAL A 109 -15.28 -0.93 -18.43
CA VAL A 109 -15.43 -1.18 -19.88
C VAL A 109 -15.14 -2.63 -20.27
N SER A 110 -14.29 -3.34 -19.53
CA SER A 110 -13.98 -4.74 -19.75
C SER A 110 -14.64 -5.63 -18.70
N GLY A 111 -14.48 -5.32 -17.41
CA GLY A 111 -14.92 -6.19 -16.31
C GLY A 111 -16.44 -6.45 -16.27
N LEU A 112 -17.27 -5.42 -16.53
CA LEU A 112 -18.73 -5.59 -16.55
C LEU A 112 -19.24 -6.49 -17.69
N LEU A 113 -18.38 -6.75 -18.68
CA LEU A 113 -18.66 -7.61 -19.82
C LEU A 113 -17.87 -8.93 -19.75
N GLN A 114 -17.42 -9.31 -18.54
CA GLN A 114 -16.65 -10.53 -18.28
C GLN A 114 -15.39 -10.63 -19.15
N ASP A 115 -14.73 -9.48 -19.37
CA ASP A 115 -13.50 -9.36 -20.15
C ASP A 115 -13.56 -9.89 -21.61
N GLU A 116 -14.76 -10.17 -22.11
CA GLU A 116 -14.99 -10.51 -23.52
C GLU A 116 -14.49 -9.41 -24.50
N PRO A 117 -14.59 -8.10 -24.19
CA PRO A 117 -13.95 -7.07 -25.00
C PRO A 117 -12.43 -7.24 -25.08
N THR A 118 -11.79 -7.62 -23.99
CA THR A 118 -10.34 -7.85 -23.94
C THR A 118 -9.94 -9.01 -24.84
N MET A 119 -10.70 -10.11 -24.82
CA MET A 119 -10.45 -11.25 -25.71
C MET A 119 -10.55 -10.87 -27.19
N LYS A 120 -11.51 -10.00 -27.57
CA LYS A 120 -11.59 -9.44 -28.92
C LYS A 120 -10.39 -8.59 -29.29
N VAL A 121 -9.93 -7.73 -28.38
CA VAL A 121 -8.78 -6.86 -28.61
C VAL A 121 -7.51 -7.67 -28.80
N LEU A 122 -7.26 -8.67 -27.94
CA LEU A 122 -6.10 -9.55 -28.05
C LEU A 122 -6.12 -10.39 -29.34
N GLN A 123 -7.30 -10.86 -29.76
CA GLN A 123 -7.47 -11.53 -31.05
C GLN A 123 -7.12 -10.59 -32.21
N LYS A 124 -7.64 -9.35 -32.21
CA LYS A 124 -7.35 -8.34 -33.26
C LYS A 124 -5.88 -7.92 -33.29
N MET A 125 -5.20 -7.98 -32.15
CA MET A 125 -3.77 -7.75 -32.04
C MET A 125 -2.93 -8.99 -32.43
N ASN A 126 -3.54 -10.12 -32.78
CA ASN A 126 -2.86 -11.36 -33.15
C ASN A 126 -1.87 -11.88 -32.07
N PHE A 127 -2.26 -11.84 -30.79
CA PHE A 127 -1.50 -12.54 -29.75
C PHE A 127 -1.58 -14.05 -29.95
N GLU A 128 -0.42 -14.71 -30.04
CA GLU A 128 -0.32 -16.10 -30.46
C GLU A 128 -0.15 -17.08 -29.30
N VAL A 129 0.62 -16.69 -28.28
CA VAL A 129 0.95 -17.55 -27.13
C VAL A 129 0.77 -16.75 -25.85
N GLY A 130 0.22 -17.39 -24.83
CA GLY A 130 -0.05 -16.76 -23.55
C GLY A 130 0.11 -17.71 -22.39
N THR A 131 0.27 -17.16 -21.18
CA THR A 131 0.16 -17.95 -19.95
C THR A 131 -0.96 -17.39 -19.05
N LEU A 132 -1.13 -18.01 -17.88
CA LEU A 132 -2.06 -17.56 -16.86
C LEU A 132 -1.33 -16.66 -15.86
N GLY A 133 -2.02 -15.67 -15.33
CA GLY A 133 -1.69 -14.98 -14.09
C GLY A 133 -2.70 -15.31 -13.01
N ASN A 134 -2.67 -14.57 -11.90
CA ASN A 134 -3.60 -14.83 -10.80
C ASN A 134 -5.03 -14.41 -11.11
N HIS A 135 -5.22 -13.35 -11.91
CA HIS A 135 -6.54 -12.82 -12.21
C HIS A 135 -7.34 -13.69 -13.22
N GLU A 136 -6.67 -14.59 -13.95
CA GLU A 136 -7.37 -15.66 -14.69
C GLU A 136 -8.12 -16.66 -13.78
N PHE A 137 -7.87 -16.63 -12.46
CA PHE A 137 -8.57 -17.45 -11.47
C PHE A 137 -9.65 -16.68 -10.68
N ASP A 138 -9.82 -15.37 -10.90
CA ASP A 138 -10.73 -14.51 -10.12
C ASP A 138 -12.17 -15.04 -10.07
N GLU A 139 -12.65 -15.58 -11.19
CA GLU A 139 -13.99 -16.18 -11.33
C GLU A 139 -13.92 -17.72 -11.50
N GLY A 140 -12.73 -18.28 -11.27
CA GLY A 140 -12.38 -19.68 -11.49
C GLY A 140 -11.85 -19.94 -12.91
N LEU A 141 -10.86 -20.84 -13.01
CA LEU A 141 -10.23 -21.19 -14.29
C LEU A 141 -11.20 -21.71 -15.38
N PRO A 142 -12.31 -22.43 -15.06
CA PRO A 142 -13.31 -22.80 -16.05
C PRO A 142 -14.00 -21.58 -16.70
N GLU A 143 -14.14 -20.47 -15.97
CA GLU A 143 -14.69 -19.23 -16.52
C GLU A 143 -13.71 -18.56 -17.48
N TYR A 144 -12.42 -18.50 -17.12
CA TYR A 144 -11.40 -18.03 -18.05
C TYR A 144 -11.35 -18.89 -19.34
N LYS A 145 -11.45 -20.22 -19.19
CA LYS A 145 -11.56 -21.13 -20.33
C LYS A 145 -12.81 -20.86 -21.17
N ARG A 146 -13.95 -20.54 -20.56
CA ARG A 146 -15.18 -20.19 -21.27
C ARG A 146 -15.00 -18.95 -22.16
N ILE A 147 -14.39 -17.87 -21.65
CA ILE A 147 -14.15 -16.65 -22.44
C ILE A 147 -13.12 -16.89 -23.55
N LEU A 148 -12.09 -17.69 -23.30
CA LEU A 148 -11.15 -18.12 -24.35
C LEU A 148 -11.84 -18.87 -25.48
N ASP A 149 -12.75 -19.79 -25.14
CA ASP A 149 -13.49 -20.59 -26.11
C ASP A 149 -14.63 -19.80 -26.78
N GLY A 150 -14.91 -18.57 -26.35
CA GLY A 150 -15.98 -17.71 -26.87
C GLY A 150 -17.38 -18.25 -26.60
N VAL A 151 -17.56 -19.02 -25.53
CA VAL A 151 -18.80 -19.75 -25.22
C VAL A 151 -19.78 -18.86 -24.45
N SER A 152 -21.05 -18.83 -24.85
CA SER A 152 -22.08 -18.03 -24.16
C SER A 152 -22.40 -18.53 -22.75
N THR A 153 -22.77 -17.63 -21.85
CA THR A 153 -23.27 -17.92 -20.50
C THR A 153 -24.39 -16.97 -20.11
N ASN A 154 -25.28 -17.45 -19.24
CA ASN A 154 -26.30 -16.62 -18.57
C ASN A 154 -25.97 -16.34 -17.09
N LYS A 155 -24.80 -16.81 -16.59
CA LYS A 155 -24.36 -16.66 -15.19
C LYS A 155 -24.23 -15.19 -14.77
N PHE A 156 -23.82 -14.32 -15.70
CA PHE A 156 -23.48 -12.91 -15.43
C PHE A 156 -24.53 -11.91 -15.97
N GLY A 157 -25.73 -12.40 -16.23
CA GLY A 157 -26.86 -11.56 -16.61
C GLY A 157 -26.87 -11.13 -18.09
N PRO A 158 -27.87 -10.32 -18.46
CA PRO A 158 -28.24 -10.11 -19.86
C PRO A 158 -27.21 -9.31 -20.66
N ILE A 159 -26.44 -8.41 -20.02
CA ILE A 159 -25.44 -7.61 -20.74
C ILE A 159 -24.28 -8.48 -21.24
N VAL A 160 -23.82 -9.44 -20.43
CA VAL A 160 -22.80 -10.41 -20.79
C VAL A 160 -23.36 -11.43 -21.77
N GLU A 161 -24.58 -11.92 -21.55
CA GLU A 161 -25.26 -12.85 -22.45
C GLU A 161 -25.43 -12.26 -23.87
N ALA A 162 -25.70 -10.96 -23.98
CA ALA A 162 -25.87 -10.27 -25.25
C ALA A 162 -24.56 -9.75 -25.89
N TYR A 163 -23.42 -9.85 -25.19
CA TYR A 163 -22.15 -9.38 -25.73
C TYR A 163 -21.64 -10.34 -26.83
N PRO A 164 -21.21 -9.84 -28.00
CA PRO A 164 -20.65 -10.71 -29.04
C PRO A 164 -19.33 -11.29 -28.55
N ARG A 165 -19.06 -12.57 -28.81
CA ARG A 165 -17.86 -13.27 -28.32
C ARG A 165 -16.98 -13.69 -29.47
N VAL A 166 -15.70 -13.87 -29.19
CA VAL A 166 -14.76 -14.45 -30.14
C VAL A 166 -14.05 -15.60 -29.49
N LYS A 167 -13.77 -16.65 -30.26
CA LYS A 167 -12.86 -17.69 -29.83
C LYS A 167 -11.43 -17.18 -29.99
N SER A 168 -10.62 -17.30 -28.95
CA SER A 168 -9.19 -17.06 -29.02
C SER A 168 -8.48 -18.21 -29.73
N ASP A 169 -7.57 -17.87 -30.65
CA ASP A 169 -6.67 -18.85 -31.28
C ASP A 169 -5.35 -19.00 -30.52
N MET A 170 -5.16 -18.17 -29.48
CA MET A 170 -3.97 -18.12 -28.63
C MET A 170 -3.72 -19.48 -27.97
N LYS A 171 -2.46 -19.91 -27.97
CA LYS A 171 -2.02 -21.11 -27.26
C LYS A 171 -1.72 -20.74 -25.82
N ILE A 172 -2.58 -21.20 -24.91
CA ILE A 172 -2.39 -20.99 -23.47
C ILE A 172 -1.51 -22.10 -22.91
N VAL A 173 -0.38 -21.70 -22.32
CA VAL A 173 0.59 -22.57 -21.65
C VAL A 173 0.56 -22.33 -20.15
N ALA A 174 0.55 -23.39 -19.32
CA ALA A 174 0.46 -23.32 -17.86
C ALA A 174 1.05 -24.57 -17.19
N ALA A 175 2.35 -24.77 -17.34
CA ALA A 175 3.06 -26.00 -17.01
C ALA A 175 2.93 -26.45 -15.55
N ASN A 176 2.88 -25.51 -14.62
CA ASN A 176 2.90 -25.77 -13.19
C ASN A 176 1.51 -25.69 -12.52
N VAL A 177 0.44 -25.50 -13.30
CA VAL A 177 -0.94 -25.53 -12.79
C VAL A 177 -1.56 -26.86 -13.19
N VAL A 178 -1.72 -27.77 -12.23
CA VAL A 178 -2.20 -29.14 -12.48
C VAL A 178 -3.48 -29.43 -11.73
N ASN A 179 -4.30 -30.36 -12.25
CA ASN A 179 -5.46 -30.85 -11.50
C ASN A 179 -4.98 -31.52 -10.21
N LYS A 180 -5.68 -31.23 -9.12
CA LYS A 180 -5.30 -31.66 -7.77
C LYS A 180 -5.05 -33.16 -7.65
N GLY A 181 -3.93 -33.52 -7.04
CA GLY A 181 -3.50 -34.90 -6.86
C GLY A 181 -3.04 -35.59 -8.15
N THR A 182 -2.86 -34.84 -9.24
CA THR A 182 -2.39 -35.35 -10.53
C THR A 182 -1.18 -34.56 -11.04
N ASN A 183 -0.59 -34.99 -12.16
CA ASN A 183 0.44 -34.24 -12.88
C ASN A 183 -0.07 -33.75 -14.26
N THR A 184 -1.39 -33.68 -14.43
CA THR A 184 -2.02 -33.25 -15.68
C THR A 184 -2.35 -31.78 -15.59
N VAL A 185 -1.88 -31.00 -16.57
CA VAL A 185 -2.16 -29.55 -16.66
C VAL A 185 -3.67 -29.29 -16.66
N ALA A 186 -4.08 -28.29 -15.88
CA ALA A 186 -5.48 -27.97 -15.64
C ALA A 186 -6.22 -27.51 -16.90
N GLU A 187 -7.55 -27.72 -16.92
CA GLU A 187 -8.48 -27.22 -17.96
C GLU A 187 -8.13 -27.59 -19.42
N GLY A 188 -7.24 -28.57 -19.63
CA GLY A 188 -6.77 -28.95 -20.96
C GLY A 188 -5.84 -27.93 -21.61
N PHE A 189 -5.27 -27.00 -20.83
CA PHE A 189 -4.18 -26.15 -21.29
C PHE A 189 -2.92 -26.97 -21.56
N LEU A 190 -1.97 -26.34 -22.26
CA LEU A 190 -0.72 -26.99 -22.63
C LEU A 190 0.34 -26.73 -21.54
N PRO A 191 1.28 -27.65 -21.27
CA PRO A 191 2.44 -27.30 -20.47
C PRO A 191 3.37 -26.35 -21.24
N TYR A 192 3.53 -26.61 -22.54
CA TYR A 192 4.35 -25.82 -23.44
C TYR A 192 3.78 -25.85 -24.87
N TYR A 193 4.23 -24.91 -25.69
CA TYR A 193 3.94 -24.84 -27.13
C TYR A 193 5.23 -24.72 -27.92
N VAL A 194 5.29 -25.29 -29.12
CA VAL A 194 6.47 -25.22 -30.00
C VAL A 194 6.06 -24.56 -31.32
N LYS A 195 6.75 -23.49 -31.70
CA LYS A 195 6.60 -22.82 -33.00
C LYS A 195 7.87 -23.02 -33.81
N GLU A 196 7.72 -23.36 -35.09
CA GLU A 196 8.84 -23.42 -36.03
C GLU A 196 8.93 -22.09 -36.80
N ILE A 197 10.14 -21.52 -36.90
CA ILE A 197 10.44 -20.25 -37.55
C ILE A 197 11.62 -20.51 -38.49
N ASP A 198 11.38 -20.46 -39.80
CA ASP A 198 12.37 -20.73 -40.85
C ASP A 198 13.26 -21.96 -40.60
N GLY A 199 12.64 -23.04 -40.10
CA GLY A 199 13.28 -24.33 -39.80
C GLY A 199 13.87 -24.48 -38.40
N VAL A 200 13.78 -23.45 -37.54
CA VAL A 200 14.21 -23.53 -36.12
C VAL A 200 13.00 -23.62 -35.20
N LYS A 201 13.02 -24.53 -34.23
CA LYS A 201 11.93 -24.69 -33.26
C LYS A 201 12.20 -23.84 -32.02
N VAL A 202 11.20 -23.07 -31.61
CA VAL A 202 11.19 -22.26 -30.38
C VAL A 202 10.11 -22.81 -29.44
N GLY A 203 10.50 -23.15 -28.22
CA GLY A 203 9.60 -23.63 -27.17
C GLY A 203 9.13 -22.52 -26.26
N PHE A 204 7.86 -22.55 -25.87
CA PHE A 204 7.22 -21.62 -24.94
C PHE A 204 6.67 -22.40 -23.75
N ILE A 205 7.24 -22.23 -22.56
CA ILE A 205 6.78 -22.85 -21.31
C ILE A 205 5.98 -21.82 -20.52
N GLY A 206 4.81 -22.18 -19.99
CA GLY A 206 4.01 -21.28 -19.15
C GLY A 206 4.23 -21.56 -17.66
N ILE A 207 4.42 -20.52 -16.85
CA ILE A 207 4.66 -20.63 -15.41
C ILE A 207 3.85 -19.57 -14.67
N VAL A 208 3.18 -19.98 -13.59
CA VAL A 208 2.42 -19.10 -12.69
C VAL A 208 3.08 -19.11 -11.32
N THR A 209 3.05 -18.00 -10.58
CA THR A 209 3.54 -17.97 -9.19
C THR A 209 2.90 -19.05 -8.31
N THR A 210 3.69 -19.64 -7.43
CA THR A 210 3.21 -20.56 -6.37
C THR A 210 2.48 -19.82 -5.24
N GLU A 211 2.43 -18.49 -5.26
CA GLU A 211 1.70 -17.68 -4.29
C GLU A 211 0.18 -17.62 -4.51
N ILE A 212 -0.34 -18.15 -5.63
CA ILE A 212 -1.78 -18.15 -5.97
C ILE A 212 -2.71 -18.52 -4.79
N PRO A 213 -2.40 -19.52 -3.93
CA PRO A 213 -3.21 -19.83 -2.76
C PRO A 213 -3.48 -18.68 -1.78
N ASN A 214 -2.65 -17.64 -1.81
CA ASN A 214 -2.80 -16.44 -1.00
C ASN A 214 -3.46 -15.28 -1.78
N LEU A 215 -3.42 -15.33 -3.10
CA LEU A 215 -3.83 -14.24 -3.99
C LEU A 215 -5.25 -14.40 -4.54
N VAL A 216 -5.82 -15.61 -4.45
CA VAL A 216 -7.11 -15.94 -5.05
C VAL A 216 -8.02 -16.60 -4.01
N LEU A 217 -9.32 -16.36 -4.11
CA LEU A 217 -10.32 -17.02 -3.27
C LEU A 217 -10.17 -18.55 -3.34
N ALA A 218 -10.04 -19.19 -2.17
CA ALA A 218 -9.77 -20.62 -2.05
C ALA A 218 -10.75 -21.51 -2.85
N ASN A 219 -12.02 -21.10 -2.99
CA ASN A 219 -13.01 -21.86 -3.75
C ASN A 219 -12.70 -21.95 -5.26
N HIS A 220 -11.97 -20.98 -5.82
CA HIS A 220 -11.63 -20.93 -7.25
C HIS A 220 -10.40 -21.74 -7.62
N ILE A 221 -9.62 -22.14 -6.60
CA ILE A 221 -8.34 -22.85 -6.77
C ILE A 221 -8.29 -24.23 -6.08
N LYS A 222 -9.34 -24.59 -5.33
CA LYS A 222 -9.40 -25.83 -4.52
C LYS A 222 -9.15 -27.13 -5.29
N ASP A 223 -9.36 -27.09 -6.61
CA ASP A 223 -9.28 -28.23 -7.53
C ASP A 223 -7.93 -28.32 -8.27
N TYR A 224 -6.98 -27.44 -7.93
CA TYR A 224 -5.65 -27.37 -8.55
C TYR A 224 -4.53 -27.49 -7.52
N ASP A 225 -3.39 -28.01 -7.96
CA ASP A 225 -2.11 -27.90 -7.26
C ASP A 225 -1.17 -27.01 -8.10
N PHE A 226 -0.36 -26.20 -7.42
CA PHE A 226 0.64 -25.32 -8.01
C PHE A 226 2.03 -25.91 -7.75
N LEU A 227 2.68 -26.40 -8.80
CA LEU A 227 4.00 -27.02 -8.72
C LEU A 227 5.09 -25.96 -8.66
N ASP A 228 6.24 -26.32 -8.06
CA ASP A 228 7.43 -25.47 -8.01
C ASP A 228 7.84 -25.03 -9.41
N GLU A 229 8.07 -23.73 -9.56
CA GLU A 229 8.30 -23.08 -10.83
C GLU A 229 9.59 -23.57 -11.49
N ALA A 230 10.69 -23.60 -10.72
CA ALA A 230 12.02 -23.97 -11.22
C ALA A 230 12.10 -25.46 -11.60
N GLU A 231 11.56 -26.34 -10.75
CA GLU A 231 11.51 -27.78 -11.03
C GLU A 231 10.65 -28.08 -12.27
N THR A 232 9.55 -27.33 -12.44
CA THR A 232 8.69 -27.46 -13.62
C THR A 232 9.37 -26.98 -14.90
N ILE A 233 10.08 -25.85 -14.85
CA ILE A 233 10.88 -25.35 -15.98
C ILE A 233 11.94 -26.37 -16.37
N VAL A 234 12.69 -26.93 -15.42
CA VAL A 234 13.74 -27.92 -15.69
C VAL A 234 13.16 -29.17 -16.35
N LYS A 235 12.03 -29.68 -15.85
CA LYS A 235 11.33 -30.83 -16.43
C LYS A 235 10.99 -30.61 -17.90
N TYR A 236 10.28 -29.52 -18.22
CA TYR A 236 9.82 -29.29 -19.59
C TYR A 236 10.93 -28.77 -20.51
N SER A 237 11.96 -28.11 -19.98
CA SER A 237 13.17 -27.79 -20.74
C SER A 237 13.89 -29.07 -21.19
N ALA A 238 14.05 -30.06 -20.30
CA ALA A 238 14.63 -31.35 -20.67
C ALA A 238 13.79 -32.09 -21.73
N GLU A 239 12.46 -32.06 -21.61
CA GLU A 239 11.54 -32.67 -22.58
C GLU A 239 11.64 -32.01 -23.96
N LEU A 240 11.70 -30.67 -24.02
CA LEU A 240 11.87 -29.89 -25.24
C LEU A 240 13.22 -30.14 -25.91
N ARG A 241 14.32 -30.13 -25.15
CA ARG A 241 15.67 -30.44 -25.66
C ARG A 241 15.73 -31.86 -26.23
N GLY A 242 15.05 -32.82 -25.60
CA GLY A 242 14.89 -34.18 -26.12
C GLY A 242 14.18 -34.25 -27.49
N GLN A 243 13.42 -33.22 -27.85
CA GLN A 243 12.73 -33.07 -29.14
C GLN A 243 13.51 -32.19 -30.14
N GLY A 244 14.73 -31.78 -29.78
CA GLY A 244 15.56 -30.87 -30.58
C GLY A 244 15.11 -29.42 -30.53
N VAL A 245 14.35 -29.02 -29.49
CA VAL A 245 13.95 -27.63 -29.25
C VAL A 245 14.89 -27.05 -28.20
N ASN A 246 15.85 -26.22 -28.62
CA ASN A 246 16.86 -25.66 -27.73
C ASN A 246 16.57 -24.17 -27.43
N ALA A 247 16.06 -23.39 -28.36
CA ALA A 247 15.59 -22.03 -28.05
C ALA A 247 14.32 -22.08 -27.17
N ILE A 248 14.41 -21.71 -25.89
CA ILE A 248 13.27 -21.77 -24.94
C ILE A 248 12.97 -20.42 -24.31
N VAL A 249 11.69 -20.05 -24.42
CA VAL A 249 11.07 -18.88 -23.80
C VAL A 249 10.15 -19.36 -22.68
N VAL A 250 10.22 -18.72 -21.51
CA VAL A 250 9.27 -18.90 -20.42
C VAL A 250 8.35 -17.68 -20.38
N LEU A 251 7.05 -17.91 -20.55
CA LEU A 251 6.00 -16.94 -20.24
C LEU A 251 5.67 -17.14 -18.76
N SER A 252 6.01 -16.17 -17.92
CA SER A 252 6.00 -16.32 -16.48
C SER A 252 5.18 -15.22 -15.82
N HIS A 253 4.20 -15.61 -15.02
CA HIS A 253 3.50 -14.69 -14.15
C HIS A 253 4.08 -14.76 -12.73
N VAL A 254 5.36 -14.36 -12.63
CA VAL A 254 6.15 -14.36 -11.40
C VAL A 254 6.86 -13.00 -11.29
N PRO A 255 6.86 -12.33 -10.12
CA PRO A 255 7.50 -11.04 -9.92
C PRO A 255 8.97 -10.99 -10.34
N ALA A 256 9.36 -9.90 -10.99
CA ALA A 256 10.75 -9.58 -11.23
C ALA A 256 11.07 -8.13 -10.83
N LEU A 257 12.29 -7.89 -10.37
CA LEU A 257 12.76 -6.57 -9.98
C LEU A 257 14.06 -6.26 -10.71
N SER A 258 14.20 -5.05 -11.23
CA SER A 258 15.51 -4.52 -11.61
C SER A 258 16.24 -3.96 -10.38
N THR A 259 17.48 -4.37 -10.16
CA THR A 259 18.39 -3.70 -9.22
C THR A 259 19.24 -2.71 -10.01
N GLY A 260 18.97 -1.41 -9.81
CA GLY A 260 19.63 -0.30 -10.50
C GLY A 260 18.68 0.61 -11.26
N ASN A 261 19.13 1.82 -11.61
CA ASN A 261 18.33 2.82 -12.32
C ASN A 261 18.70 2.83 -13.82
N PRO A 262 17.77 2.52 -14.75
CA PRO A 262 18.05 2.48 -16.19
C PRO A 262 18.53 3.84 -16.75
N ASN A 263 18.21 4.95 -16.08
CA ASN A 263 18.68 6.29 -16.47
C ASN A 263 20.13 6.58 -16.06
N THR A 264 20.76 5.71 -15.27
CA THR A 264 22.11 5.94 -14.71
C THR A 264 23.21 5.07 -15.31
N GLY A 265 22.85 4.09 -16.18
CA GLY A 265 23.83 3.24 -16.87
C GLY A 265 24.56 2.24 -15.98
N THR A 266 24.10 1.98 -14.75
CA THR A 266 24.64 0.90 -13.91
C THR A 266 24.25 -0.48 -14.45
N LYS A 267 25.10 -1.49 -14.20
CA LYS A 267 24.81 -2.89 -14.50
C LYS A 267 23.41 -3.25 -13.98
N GLN A 268 22.54 -3.70 -14.88
CA GLN A 268 21.19 -4.17 -14.53
C GLN A 268 21.33 -5.60 -14.00
N ASP A 269 21.41 -5.75 -12.69
CA ASP A 269 21.21 -7.06 -12.07
C ASP A 269 19.70 -7.23 -11.86
N VAL A 270 19.17 -8.41 -12.17
CA VAL A 270 17.76 -8.75 -11.90
C VAL A 270 17.68 -9.48 -10.57
N ALA A 271 16.66 -9.13 -9.78
CA ALA A 271 16.34 -9.74 -8.50
C ALA A 271 14.84 -10.09 -8.43
N GLY A 272 14.40 -10.58 -7.28
CA GLY A 272 13.03 -11.03 -7.08
C GLY A 272 12.83 -12.50 -7.44
N GLU A 273 11.58 -12.94 -7.41
CA GLU A 273 11.21 -14.36 -7.49
C GLU A 273 11.54 -14.97 -8.84
N ALA A 274 11.31 -14.28 -9.96
CA ALA A 274 11.71 -14.78 -11.28
C ALA A 274 13.23 -14.98 -11.39
N ALA A 275 14.03 -14.13 -10.74
CA ALA A 275 15.48 -14.28 -10.70
C ALA A 275 15.91 -15.51 -9.88
N ASN A 276 15.26 -15.70 -8.72
CA ASN A 276 15.49 -16.84 -7.84
C ASN A 276 15.06 -18.16 -8.52
N MET A 277 13.93 -18.15 -9.22
CA MET A 277 13.40 -19.25 -10.02
C MET A 277 14.43 -19.69 -11.08
N ILE A 278 14.97 -18.76 -11.87
CA ILE A 278 15.99 -19.09 -12.88
C ILE A 278 17.32 -19.49 -12.25
N THR A 279 17.71 -18.88 -11.13
CA THR A 279 18.91 -19.31 -10.38
C THR A 279 18.76 -20.77 -9.92
N LYS A 280 17.63 -21.13 -9.31
CA LYS A 280 17.32 -22.50 -8.90
C LYS A 280 17.27 -23.44 -10.10
N ALA A 281 16.67 -23.04 -11.22
CA ALA A 281 16.63 -23.85 -12.44
C ALA A 281 18.04 -24.13 -13.00
N ASN A 282 18.93 -23.13 -13.00
CA ASN A 282 20.33 -23.28 -13.39
C ASN A 282 21.14 -24.18 -12.45
N GLU A 283 20.82 -24.18 -11.15
CA GLU A 283 21.44 -25.08 -10.17
C GLU A 283 20.97 -26.53 -10.35
N LEU A 284 19.68 -26.73 -10.61
CA LEU A 284 19.07 -28.05 -10.81
C LEU A 284 19.48 -28.69 -12.15
N ASP A 285 19.54 -27.90 -13.23
CA ASP A 285 20.04 -28.32 -14.53
C ASP A 285 20.87 -27.20 -15.19
N PRO A 286 22.20 -27.21 -15.05
CA PRO A 286 23.08 -26.24 -15.68
C PRO A 286 23.04 -26.24 -17.23
N ASN A 287 22.46 -27.29 -17.83
CA ASN A 287 22.30 -27.43 -19.27
C ASN A 287 20.88 -27.13 -19.74
N ASN A 288 20.01 -26.57 -18.89
CA ASN A 288 18.73 -26.06 -19.36
C ASN A 288 18.96 -25.01 -20.46
N SER A 289 18.03 -24.95 -21.41
CA SER A 289 18.14 -24.04 -22.55
C SER A 289 17.17 -22.86 -22.46
N VAL A 290 16.90 -22.36 -21.25
CA VAL A 290 16.04 -21.18 -21.10
C VAL A 290 16.84 -19.92 -21.43
N ASP A 291 16.38 -19.19 -22.45
CA ASP A 291 17.06 -17.99 -22.97
C ASP A 291 16.34 -16.70 -22.61
N LEU A 292 15.01 -16.77 -22.45
CA LEU A 292 14.15 -15.62 -22.18
C LEU A 292 13.05 -15.97 -21.18
N VAL A 293 12.80 -15.05 -20.25
CA VAL A 293 11.64 -15.03 -19.36
C VAL A 293 10.91 -13.71 -19.55
N LEU A 294 9.64 -13.76 -19.93
CA LEU A 294 8.73 -12.62 -19.81
C LEU A 294 7.99 -12.76 -18.49
N ALA A 295 8.32 -11.89 -17.53
CA ALA A 295 7.76 -11.83 -16.18
C ALA A 295 6.48 -10.98 -16.10
N GLY A 296 5.82 -10.95 -14.94
CA GLY A 296 4.56 -10.23 -14.69
C GLY A 296 4.27 -10.08 -13.19
N HIS A 297 3.00 -9.87 -12.84
CA HIS A 297 2.45 -9.83 -11.47
C HIS A 297 2.67 -8.52 -10.70
N ASN A 298 3.91 -8.05 -10.57
CA ASN A 298 4.22 -6.90 -9.70
C ASN A 298 4.20 -5.52 -10.39
N HIS A 299 3.78 -5.46 -11.66
CA HIS A 299 3.63 -4.23 -12.46
C HIS A 299 4.91 -3.40 -12.67
N GLN A 300 6.08 -4.02 -12.60
CA GLN A 300 7.36 -3.31 -12.65
C GLN A 300 7.97 -3.24 -14.05
N TYR A 301 8.93 -2.33 -14.19
CA TYR A 301 9.93 -2.41 -15.25
C TYR A 301 11.00 -3.42 -14.83
N THR A 302 11.28 -4.38 -15.69
CA THR A 302 12.42 -5.28 -15.55
C THR A 302 13.12 -5.47 -16.89
N ASN A 303 14.46 -5.42 -16.90
CA ASN A 303 15.28 -5.84 -18.05
C ASN A 303 16.72 -6.15 -17.58
N GLY A 304 17.06 -7.43 -17.47
CA GLY A 304 18.42 -7.85 -17.11
C GLY A 304 18.65 -9.36 -17.28
N LEU A 305 19.80 -9.83 -16.82
CA LEU A 305 20.26 -11.21 -17.04
C LEU A 305 20.46 -11.96 -15.71
N VAL A 306 20.09 -13.24 -15.72
CA VAL A 306 20.54 -14.24 -14.74
C VAL A 306 21.28 -15.32 -15.52
N GLY A 307 22.61 -15.36 -15.39
CA GLY A 307 23.44 -16.22 -16.23
C GLY A 307 23.29 -15.85 -17.72
N LYS A 308 22.81 -16.81 -18.52
CA LYS A 308 22.51 -16.61 -19.96
C LYS A 308 21.05 -16.24 -20.25
N THR A 309 20.18 -16.20 -19.23
CA THR A 309 18.74 -16.01 -19.42
C THR A 309 18.37 -14.55 -19.25
N ARG A 310 17.74 -13.97 -20.27
CA ARG A 310 17.15 -12.62 -20.22
C ARG A 310 15.83 -12.65 -19.47
N ILE A 311 15.62 -11.71 -18.54
CA ILE A 311 14.34 -11.53 -17.83
C ILE A 311 13.83 -10.13 -18.11
N VAL A 312 12.58 -10.01 -18.57
CA VAL A 312 11.94 -8.75 -18.94
C VAL A 312 10.53 -8.62 -18.39
N GLN A 313 10.09 -7.39 -18.11
CA GLN A 313 8.72 -7.05 -17.75
C GLN A 313 8.40 -5.62 -18.20
N SER A 314 7.18 -5.40 -18.70
CA SER A 314 6.77 -4.17 -19.39
C SER A 314 5.71 -3.37 -18.64
N TYR A 315 5.93 -3.12 -17.35
CA TYR A 315 4.97 -2.41 -16.47
C TYR A 315 3.63 -3.15 -16.40
N ASN A 316 2.52 -2.47 -16.72
CA ASN A 316 1.15 -2.99 -16.67
C ASN A 316 0.20 -2.14 -17.55
N ASN A 317 -1.07 -2.55 -17.65
CA ASN A 317 -2.18 -1.85 -18.32
C ASN A 317 -1.89 -1.40 -19.76
N GLY A 318 -1.02 -2.11 -20.48
CA GLY A 318 -0.59 -1.72 -21.82
C GLY A 318 0.12 -0.37 -21.89
N LYS A 319 0.71 0.10 -20.78
CA LYS A 319 1.55 1.32 -20.73
C LYS A 319 2.82 1.16 -21.57
N ALA A 320 3.33 -0.06 -21.67
CA ALA A 320 4.48 -0.44 -22.47
C ALA A 320 4.35 -1.88 -22.98
N PHE A 321 5.29 -2.30 -23.83
CA PHE A 321 5.47 -3.68 -24.26
C PHE A 321 6.97 -4.01 -24.33
N SER A 322 7.31 -5.28 -24.16
CA SER A 322 8.66 -5.81 -24.35
C SER A 322 8.91 -6.03 -25.85
N ASP A 323 9.95 -5.42 -26.39
CA ASP A 323 10.45 -5.66 -27.75
C ASP A 323 11.77 -6.42 -27.67
N VAL A 324 11.69 -7.74 -27.85
CA VAL A 324 12.82 -8.66 -27.74
C VAL A 324 13.22 -9.10 -29.13
N THR A 325 14.51 -9.00 -29.46
CA THR A 325 15.06 -9.41 -30.76
C THR A 325 16.26 -10.32 -30.58
N GLY A 326 16.46 -11.25 -31.50
CA GLY A 326 17.59 -12.17 -31.44
C GLY A 326 17.83 -12.89 -32.77
N GLU A 327 18.89 -13.70 -32.78
CA GLU A 327 19.27 -14.55 -33.90
C GLU A 327 19.26 -16.01 -33.44
N LEU A 328 18.53 -16.85 -34.16
CA LEU A 328 18.49 -18.30 -33.94
C LEU A 328 19.50 -18.97 -34.88
N ASP A 329 20.31 -19.88 -34.35
CA ASP A 329 21.26 -20.67 -35.14
C ASP A 329 20.59 -21.96 -35.63
N LYS A 330 20.54 -22.17 -36.95
CA LYS A 330 19.90 -23.36 -37.54
C LYS A 330 20.61 -24.69 -37.25
N THR A 331 21.89 -24.64 -36.90
CA THR A 331 22.69 -25.84 -36.60
C THR A 331 22.42 -26.32 -35.17
N THR A 332 22.40 -25.40 -34.22
CA THR A 332 22.16 -25.71 -32.80
C THR A 332 20.67 -25.74 -32.44
N GLY A 333 19.83 -25.06 -33.21
CA GLY A 333 18.41 -24.88 -32.90
C GLY A 333 18.17 -23.99 -31.67
N ASP A 334 19.14 -23.12 -31.35
CA ASP A 334 19.20 -22.29 -30.14
C ASP A 334 19.51 -20.83 -30.52
N PHE A 335 19.35 -19.89 -29.58
CA PHE A 335 19.81 -18.52 -29.74
C PHE A 335 21.34 -18.46 -29.82
N VAL A 336 21.88 -17.65 -30.75
CA VAL A 336 23.33 -17.44 -30.90
C VAL A 336 23.93 -16.78 -29.64
N THR A 337 23.20 -15.83 -29.07
CA THR A 337 23.48 -15.14 -27.81
C THR A 337 22.17 -14.87 -27.09
N PRO A 338 22.18 -14.63 -25.76
CA PRO A 338 20.96 -14.20 -25.06
C PRO A 338 20.27 -13.06 -25.84
N PRO A 339 18.96 -13.16 -26.11
CA PRO A 339 18.28 -12.17 -26.94
C PRO A 339 18.36 -10.77 -26.31
N ASP A 340 18.37 -9.75 -27.16
CA ASP A 340 18.33 -8.37 -26.71
C ASP A 340 16.92 -7.89 -26.49
N ALA A 341 16.72 -6.96 -25.56
CA ALA A 341 15.40 -6.51 -25.18
C ALA A 341 15.35 -5.01 -24.89
N LYS A 342 14.25 -4.39 -25.33
CA LYS A 342 13.87 -3.03 -25.01
C LYS A 342 12.44 -3.00 -24.51
N ILE A 343 12.20 -2.35 -23.37
CA ILE A 343 10.84 -2.02 -22.94
C ILE A 343 10.44 -0.71 -23.62
N THR A 344 9.40 -0.76 -24.45
CA THR A 344 8.96 0.36 -25.28
C THR A 344 7.61 0.87 -24.79
N TYR A 345 7.53 2.17 -24.50
CA TYR A 345 6.26 2.80 -24.13
C TYR A 345 5.24 2.74 -25.27
N ASN A 346 3.99 2.45 -24.92
CA ASN A 346 2.86 2.54 -25.83
C ASN A 346 2.43 4.01 -25.95
N THR A 347 3.04 4.74 -26.87
CA THR A 347 2.80 6.19 -27.00
C THR A 347 1.46 6.48 -27.66
N ARG A 348 0.82 7.58 -27.26
CA ARG A 348 -0.38 8.10 -27.94
C ARG A 348 -0.07 9.06 -29.10
N SER A 349 1.17 9.07 -29.60
CA SER A 349 1.62 9.93 -30.70
C SER A 349 1.45 9.29 -32.09
N VAL A 350 0.72 8.18 -32.17
CA VAL A 350 0.42 7.43 -33.40
C VAL A 350 -1.09 7.43 -33.64
N THR A 351 -1.52 7.11 -34.87
CA THR A 351 -2.95 6.93 -35.16
C THR A 351 -3.47 5.67 -34.45
N PRO A 352 -4.52 5.75 -33.62
CA PRO A 352 -5.08 4.56 -32.96
C PRO A 352 -5.71 3.61 -33.98
N ASN A 353 -5.66 2.31 -33.71
CA ASN A 353 -6.28 1.29 -34.53
C ASN A 353 -7.82 1.36 -34.44
N ALA A 354 -8.46 1.74 -35.54
CA ALA A 354 -9.91 1.99 -35.60
C ALA A 354 -10.78 0.78 -35.24
N ASP A 355 -10.33 -0.43 -35.55
CA ASP A 355 -11.04 -1.67 -35.25
C ASP A 355 -11.10 -1.94 -33.75
N ILE A 356 -10.03 -1.62 -33.03
CA ILE A 356 -9.95 -1.77 -31.58
C ILE A 356 -10.69 -0.63 -30.88
N THR A 357 -10.58 0.60 -31.39
CA THR A 357 -11.42 1.72 -30.93
C THR A 357 -12.91 1.36 -31.00
N ALA A 358 -13.36 0.70 -32.08
CA ALA A 358 -14.75 0.27 -32.22
C ALA A 358 -15.17 -0.80 -31.19
N VAL A 359 -14.28 -1.73 -30.80
CA VAL A 359 -14.55 -2.71 -29.74
C VAL A 359 -14.74 -2.00 -28.40
N THR A 360 -13.88 -1.05 -28.08
CA THR A 360 -13.94 -0.27 -26.84
C THR A 360 -15.22 0.57 -26.78
N GLU A 361 -15.60 1.25 -27.87
CA GLU A 361 -16.82 2.08 -27.88
C GLU A 361 -18.13 1.25 -27.83
N ASP A 362 -18.19 0.08 -28.47
CA ASP A 362 -19.32 -0.86 -28.32
C ASP A 362 -19.45 -1.34 -26.86
N ALA A 363 -18.32 -1.66 -26.21
CA ALA A 363 -18.31 -2.04 -24.80
C ALA A 363 -18.85 -0.92 -23.90
N LYS A 364 -18.37 0.32 -24.08
CA LYS A 364 -18.81 1.50 -23.31
C LYS A 364 -20.31 1.74 -23.45
N SER A 365 -20.83 1.69 -24.67
CA SER A 365 -22.26 1.89 -24.92
C SER A 365 -23.14 0.86 -24.20
N ARG A 366 -22.69 -0.40 -24.11
CA ARG A 366 -23.47 -1.48 -23.47
C ARG A 366 -23.52 -1.37 -21.95
N ILE A 367 -22.44 -0.89 -21.33
CA ILE A 367 -22.35 -0.78 -19.87
C ILE A 367 -22.93 0.54 -19.35
N GLU A 368 -23.26 1.49 -20.22
CA GLU A 368 -23.72 2.83 -19.85
C GLU A 368 -24.86 2.80 -18.82
N GLY A 369 -25.81 1.87 -18.97
CA GLY A 369 -26.91 1.70 -18.03
C GLY A 369 -26.47 1.27 -16.63
N VAL A 370 -25.45 0.40 -16.53
CA VAL A 370 -24.93 -0.11 -15.26
C VAL A 370 -24.08 0.96 -14.57
N ILE A 371 -23.17 1.61 -15.30
CA ILE A 371 -22.28 2.61 -14.70
C ILE A 371 -23.05 3.84 -14.18
N ASN A 372 -24.19 4.17 -14.80
CA ASN A 372 -25.07 5.27 -14.40
C ASN A 372 -26.10 4.89 -13.33
N GLU A 373 -26.12 3.62 -12.90
CA GLU A 373 -27.00 3.15 -11.83
C GLU A 373 -26.63 3.84 -10.51
N THR A 374 -27.62 4.44 -9.87
CA THR A 374 -27.46 5.03 -8.54
C THR A 374 -27.43 3.95 -7.48
N ILE A 375 -26.28 3.75 -6.84
CA ILE A 375 -26.07 2.74 -5.80
C ILE A 375 -26.08 3.31 -4.38
N GLY A 376 -25.94 4.63 -4.23
CA GLY A 376 -25.93 5.30 -2.94
C GLY A 376 -26.29 6.77 -3.01
N LEU A 377 -26.35 7.41 -1.84
CA LEU A 377 -26.52 8.85 -1.69
C LEU A 377 -25.41 9.39 -0.80
N ALA A 378 -24.88 10.58 -1.10
CA ALA A 378 -23.92 11.30 -0.26
C ALA A 378 -24.51 12.64 0.21
N ASN A 379 -23.93 13.21 1.26
CA ASN A 379 -24.30 14.54 1.75
C ASN A 379 -23.60 15.69 1.01
N LYS A 380 -22.68 15.40 0.10
CA LYS A 380 -21.91 16.37 -0.68
C LYS A 380 -21.61 15.85 -2.09
N ASP A 381 -21.20 16.77 -2.96
CA ASP A 381 -20.94 16.52 -4.38
C ASP A 381 -19.67 15.69 -4.60
N VAL A 382 -18.62 15.94 -3.81
CA VAL A 382 -17.34 15.22 -3.88
C VAL A 382 -16.90 14.76 -2.48
N ILE A 383 -16.58 13.47 -2.33
CA ILE A 383 -15.84 12.96 -1.18
C ILE A 383 -14.40 12.77 -1.62
N SER A 384 -13.48 13.59 -1.09
CA SER A 384 -12.15 13.73 -1.68
C SER A 384 -11.10 12.79 -1.09
N ARG A 385 -10.18 12.36 -1.95
CA ARG A 385 -8.91 11.69 -1.59
C ARG A 385 -7.79 12.66 -1.23
N ASP A 386 -8.00 13.97 -1.36
CA ASP A 386 -7.00 14.98 -1.00
C ASP A 386 -6.71 14.91 0.51
N THR A 387 -5.43 14.80 0.83
CA THR A 387 -4.95 14.75 2.21
C THR A 387 -4.63 16.11 2.78
N ASN A 388 -4.53 17.17 1.98
CA ASN A 388 -4.18 18.49 2.48
C ASN A 388 -4.99 19.63 1.83
N PRO A 389 -6.34 19.57 1.85
CA PRO A 389 -7.18 20.59 1.20
C PRO A 389 -7.01 21.99 1.82
N ASP A 390 -6.61 22.06 3.10
CA ASP A 390 -6.38 23.33 3.82
C ASP A 390 -4.92 23.84 3.68
N ASN A 391 -4.08 23.14 2.92
CA ASN A 391 -2.66 23.47 2.70
C ASN A 391 -1.89 23.69 4.02
N LYS A 392 -2.09 22.78 4.98
CA LYS A 392 -1.34 22.73 6.24
C LYS A 392 0.14 22.53 5.96
N ALA A 393 1.00 23.12 6.80
CA ALA A 393 2.45 22.95 6.71
C ALA A 393 2.88 21.49 6.93
N ILE A 394 2.15 20.76 7.78
CA ILE A 394 2.34 19.33 8.03
C ILE A 394 1.07 18.62 7.56
N ASP A 395 1.24 17.77 6.55
CA ASP A 395 0.18 16.94 6.00
C ASP A 395 0.06 15.65 6.83
N ASP A 396 -1.10 15.46 7.46
CA ASP A 396 -1.42 14.27 8.26
C ASP A 396 -1.64 13.01 7.41
N LYS A 397 -1.72 13.14 6.08
CA LYS A 397 -1.96 12.04 5.14
C LYS A 397 -3.28 11.30 5.42
N GLU A 398 -4.25 11.97 6.04
CA GLU A 398 -5.63 11.47 6.21
C GLU A 398 -6.50 12.07 5.10
N SER A 399 -7.43 11.31 4.54
CA SER A 399 -8.42 11.83 3.57
C SER A 399 -9.83 11.35 3.93
N GLU A 400 -10.85 12.13 3.55
CA GLU A 400 -12.24 11.77 3.81
C GLU A 400 -12.60 10.45 3.12
N LEU A 401 -12.19 10.30 1.86
CA LEU A 401 -12.45 9.10 1.07
C LEU A 401 -11.67 7.90 1.60
N GLY A 402 -10.43 8.09 2.04
CA GLY A 402 -9.63 7.03 2.64
C GLY A 402 -10.21 6.49 3.94
N ASN A 403 -10.75 7.37 4.79
CA ASN A 403 -11.50 6.96 5.98
C ASN A 403 -12.72 6.14 5.59
N MET A 404 -13.52 6.61 4.63
CA MET A 404 -14.71 5.91 4.15
C MET A 404 -14.39 4.52 3.57
N ILE A 405 -13.32 4.39 2.77
CA ILE A 405 -12.91 3.12 2.16
C ILE A 405 -12.49 2.12 3.25
N THR A 406 -11.63 2.54 4.19
CA THR A 406 -11.18 1.63 5.24
C THR A 406 -12.31 1.24 6.20
N ASP A 407 -13.27 2.13 6.45
CA ASP A 407 -14.50 1.79 7.17
C ASP A 407 -15.35 0.79 6.40
N ALA A 408 -15.48 0.95 5.08
CA ALA A 408 -16.19 0.01 4.22
C ALA A 408 -15.54 -1.38 4.26
N GLN A 409 -14.21 -1.46 4.14
CA GLN A 409 -13.45 -2.71 4.22
C GLN A 409 -13.65 -3.41 5.57
N ARG A 410 -13.50 -2.66 6.67
CA ARG A 410 -13.72 -3.18 8.03
C ARG A 410 -15.16 -3.63 8.25
N TYR A 411 -16.14 -2.87 7.75
CA TYR A 411 -17.56 -3.20 7.85
C TYR A 411 -17.90 -4.49 7.10
N MET A 412 -17.45 -4.61 5.84
CA MET A 412 -17.75 -5.77 5.00
C MET A 412 -17.04 -7.02 5.48
N ALA A 413 -15.79 -6.92 5.94
CA ALA A 413 -15.07 -8.04 6.57
C ALA A 413 -15.81 -8.56 7.81
N ASN A 414 -16.30 -7.66 8.68
CA ASN A 414 -17.09 -8.04 9.85
C ASN A 414 -18.44 -8.65 9.47
N LYS A 415 -19.10 -8.11 8.44
CA LYS A 415 -20.35 -8.67 7.89
C LYS A 415 -20.13 -10.08 7.33
N ALA A 416 -18.96 -10.35 6.75
CA ALA A 416 -18.55 -11.68 6.28
C ALA A 416 -18.14 -12.64 7.41
N GLY A 417 -18.15 -12.19 8.67
CA GLY A 417 -17.87 -13.01 9.84
C GLY A 417 -16.38 -13.13 10.20
N ALA A 418 -15.51 -12.27 9.66
CA ALA A 418 -14.08 -12.32 9.93
C ALA A 418 -13.68 -11.77 11.31
N ASP A 419 -14.54 -10.94 11.94
CA ASP A 419 -14.34 -10.31 13.25
C ASP A 419 -12.98 -9.57 13.34
N VAL A 420 -12.87 -8.46 12.60
CA VAL A 420 -11.63 -7.70 12.39
C VAL A 420 -11.56 -6.45 13.26
N ASP A 421 -10.36 -6.18 13.79
CA ASP A 421 -10.10 -5.02 14.64
C ASP A 421 -9.93 -3.76 13.81
N PHE A 422 -9.11 -3.84 12.76
CA PHE A 422 -8.62 -2.69 11.99
C PHE A 422 -8.72 -2.93 10.48
N ALA A 423 -8.62 -1.86 9.69
CA ALA A 423 -8.39 -1.93 8.26
C ALA A 423 -7.34 -0.91 7.83
N MET A 424 -6.53 -1.26 6.83
CA MET A 424 -5.53 -0.37 6.23
C MET A 424 -5.48 -0.55 4.72
N THR A 425 -5.38 0.55 3.98
CA THR A 425 -5.15 0.52 2.53
C THR A 425 -4.16 1.60 2.13
N ASN A 426 -3.35 1.35 1.11
CA ASN A 426 -2.37 2.32 0.60
C ASN A 426 -3.05 3.41 -0.25
N ASN A 427 -2.46 4.60 -0.27
CA ASN A 427 -2.93 5.72 -1.09
C ASN A 427 -2.95 5.42 -2.59
N GLY A 428 -2.05 4.54 -3.05
CA GLY A 428 -1.99 4.06 -4.43
C GLY A 428 -3.25 3.30 -4.86
N GLY A 429 -3.92 2.62 -3.92
CA GLY A 429 -5.18 1.91 -4.15
C GLY A 429 -6.37 2.83 -4.40
N ILE A 430 -6.35 4.08 -3.92
CA ILE A 430 -7.45 5.06 -4.11
C ILE A 430 -7.17 5.86 -5.38
N ARG A 431 -8.01 5.72 -6.40
CA ARG A 431 -7.66 6.17 -7.77
C ARG A 431 -8.35 7.44 -8.22
N SER A 432 -9.50 7.76 -7.65
CA SER A 432 -10.26 8.96 -7.95
C SER A 432 -10.89 9.52 -6.69
N ASP A 433 -11.32 10.78 -6.75
CA ASP A 433 -12.32 11.27 -5.80
C ASP A 433 -13.65 10.55 -6.06
N LEU A 434 -14.47 10.38 -5.02
CA LEU A 434 -15.84 9.91 -5.22
C LEU A 434 -16.72 11.11 -5.59
N THR A 435 -16.89 11.32 -6.90
CA THR A 435 -17.75 12.38 -7.44
C THR A 435 -19.17 11.86 -7.62
N THR A 436 -20.15 12.58 -7.10
CA THR A 436 -21.56 12.24 -7.21
C THR A 436 -22.23 12.94 -8.38
N ARG A 437 -23.38 12.43 -8.79
CA ARG A 437 -24.27 13.06 -9.76
C ARG A 437 -25.41 13.74 -9.01
N LEU A 438 -25.59 15.05 -9.19
CA LEU A 438 -26.76 15.73 -8.67
C LEU A 438 -28.00 15.34 -9.48
N ALA A 439 -28.94 14.64 -8.85
CA ALA A 439 -30.23 14.29 -9.45
C ALA A 439 -31.34 14.37 -8.39
N ASN A 440 -32.49 14.92 -8.75
CA ASN A 440 -33.64 15.12 -7.84
C ASN A 440 -33.30 15.87 -6.54
N GLY A 441 -32.31 16.77 -6.57
CA GLY A 441 -31.85 17.51 -5.40
C GLY A 441 -31.00 16.70 -4.42
N GLN A 442 -30.56 15.50 -4.80
CA GLN A 442 -29.71 14.62 -4.01
C GLN A 442 -28.41 14.32 -4.75
N ASN A 443 -27.32 14.16 -3.99
CA ASN A 443 -26.03 13.74 -4.53
C ASN A 443 -26.03 12.21 -4.63
N GLU A 444 -26.25 11.70 -5.83
CA GLU A 444 -26.32 10.28 -6.12
C GLU A 444 -24.92 9.72 -6.38
N ILE A 445 -24.54 8.67 -5.64
CA ILE A 445 -23.34 7.89 -5.92
C ILE A 445 -23.71 6.85 -6.97
N THR A 446 -23.05 6.90 -8.13
CA THR A 446 -23.26 5.91 -9.19
C THR A 446 -22.29 4.73 -9.04
N TRP A 447 -22.65 3.59 -9.64
CA TRP A 447 -21.79 2.41 -9.67
C TRP A 447 -20.43 2.73 -10.30
N GLY A 448 -20.44 3.44 -11.44
CA GLY A 448 -19.21 3.83 -12.15
C GLY A 448 -18.30 4.75 -11.33
N ALA A 449 -18.89 5.64 -10.52
CA ALA A 449 -18.11 6.50 -9.62
C ALA A 449 -17.42 5.69 -8.52
N ALA A 450 -18.10 4.69 -7.93
CA ALA A 450 -17.49 3.82 -6.93
C ALA A 450 -16.38 2.92 -7.53
N GLN A 451 -16.61 2.34 -8.72
CA GLN A 451 -15.60 1.57 -9.46
C GLN A 451 -14.35 2.41 -9.75
N ALA A 452 -14.51 3.67 -10.14
CA ALA A 452 -13.37 4.53 -10.45
C ALA A 452 -12.50 4.85 -9.23
N VAL A 453 -13.04 4.72 -8.01
CA VAL A 453 -12.31 4.93 -6.75
C VAL A 453 -11.43 3.73 -6.40
N GLN A 454 -11.98 2.51 -6.47
CA GLN A 454 -11.25 1.24 -6.29
C GLN A 454 -11.44 0.41 -7.57
N PRO A 455 -10.58 0.54 -8.59
CA PRO A 455 -10.78 -0.14 -9.87
C PRO A 455 -10.00 -1.44 -10.01
N PHE A 456 -9.11 -1.74 -9.06
CA PHE A 456 -8.13 -2.81 -9.20
C PHE A 456 -8.65 -4.18 -8.81
N GLY A 457 -9.77 -4.29 -8.08
CA GLY A 457 -10.23 -5.60 -7.64
C GLY A 457 -9.16 -6.37 -6.87
N ASN A 458 -8.33 -5.66 -6.08
CA ASN A 458 -7.33 -6.31 -5.24
C ASN A 458 -8.07 -7.19 -4.24
N ILE A 459 -7.61 -8.41 -4.02
CA ILE A 459 -8.25 -9.29 -3.05
C ILE A 459 -7.98 -8.74 -1.65
N LEU A 460 -9.04 -8.48 -0.89
CA LEU A 460 -8.91 -8.07 0.49
C LEU A 460 -8.58 -9.28 1.35
N GLN A 461 -7.53 -9.14 2.15
CA GLN A 461 -7.02 -10.15 3.04
C GLN A 461 -7.20 -9.75 4.48
N VAL A 462 -7.71 -10.66 5.29
CA VAL A 462 -7.73 -10.57 6.74
C VAL A 462 -6.47 -11.25 7.25
N VAL A 463 -5.60 -10.46 7.88
CA VAL A 463 -4.31 -10.93 8.38
C VAL A 463 -4.22 -10.74 9.88
N GLU A 464 -3.46 -11.61 10.54
CA GLU A 464 -3.15 -11.51 11.97
C GLU A 464 -1.75 -10.93 12.15
N MET A 465 -1.65 -9.82 12.90
CA MET A 465 -0.40 -9.09 13.18
C MET A 465 -0.26 -8.79 14.66
N THR A 466 0.98 -8.71 15.16
CA THR A 466 1.21 -8.18 16.51
C THR A 466 1.06 -6.65 16.52
N GLY A 467 0.77 -6.06 17.69
CA GLY A 467 0.78 -4.60 17.83
C GLY A 467 2.13 -3.98 17.48
N ALA A 468 3.24 -4.71 17.67
CA ALA A 468 4.57 -4.28 17.25
C ALA A 468 4.69 -4.23 15.71
N ASP A 469 4.20 -5.24 14.99
CA ASP A 469 4.23 -5.26 13.51
C ASP A 469 3.33 -4.16 12.93
N ILE A 470 2.18 -3.88 13.56
CA ILE A 470 1.31 -2.76 13.19
C ILE A 470 2.04 -1.43 13.36
N LEU A 471 2.73 -1.24 14.49
CA LEU A 471 3.53 -0.03 14.73
C LEU A 471 4.66 0.12 13.70
N GLU A 472 5.30 -0.98 13.32
CA GLU A 472 6.32 -0.98 12.26
C GLU A 472 5.74 -0.57 10.91
N ALA A 473 4.61 -1.15 10.50
CA ALA A 473 3.91 -0.79 9.27
C ALA A 473 3.52 0.71 9.24
N LEU A 474 3.02 1.25 10.35
CA LEU A 474 2.69 2.67 10.48
C LEU A 474 3.93 3.57 10.42
N ASN A 475 5.11 3.12 10.83
CA ASN A 475 6.34 3.91 10.70
C ASN A 475 6.91 3.84 9.27
N GLN A 476 6.67 2.77 8.52
CA GLN A 476 7.17 2.62 7.14
C GLN A 476 6.59 3.65 6.17
N GLN A 477 5.43 4.26 6.46
CA GLN A 477 4.87 5.34 5.62
C GLN A 477 5.69 6.64 5.66
N TYR A 478 6.59 6.80 6.63
CA TYR A 478 7.45 8.00 6.74
C TYR A 478 8.78 7.85 6.01
N LEU A 479 9.00 6.72 5.34
CA LEU A 479 10.11 6.50 4.43
C LEU A 479 9.83 7.19 3.07
N SER A 480 10.85 7.26 2.21
CA SER A 480 10.70 7.67 0.80
C SER A 480 9.92 8.98 0.60
N ASN A 481 10.19 9.99 1.41
CA ASN A 481 9.49 11.29 1.40
C ASN A 481 7.97 11.19 1.53
N GLN A 482 7.46 10.15 2.20
CA GLN A 482 6.02 9.91 2.38
C GLN A 482 5.27 9.77 1.04
N THR A 483 5.95 9.25 0.01
CA THR A 483 5.34 8.97 -1.30
C THR A 483 4.16 7.99 -1.16
N TYR A 484 4.31 7.03 -0.25
CA TYR A 484 3.30 6.02 0.04
C TYR A 484 2.84 6.14 1.50
N PHE A 485 1.53 6.05 1.71
CA PHE A 485 0.94 6.18 3.05
C PHE A 485 -0.35 5.40 3.20
N LEU A 486 -0.69 5.05 4.44
CA LEU A 486 -1.83 4.18 4.76
C LEU A 486 -3.05 5.00 5.17
N GLN A 487 -4.21 4.77 4.56
CA GLN A 487 -5.49 5.13 5.19
C GLN A 487 -5.84 4.04 6.20
N ILE A 488 -6.55 4.37 7.29
CA ILE A 488 -6.75 3.47 8.43
C ILE A 488 -8.17 3.55 8.99
N SER A 489 -8.69 2.46 9.53
CA SER A 489 -9.94 2.38 10.31
C SER A 489 -9.73 1.53 11.57
N GLY A 490 -10.46 1.83 12.66
CA GLY A 490 -10.40 1.09 13.92
C GLY A 490 -9.30 1.53 14.89
N LEU A 491 -8.37 2.40 14.46
CA LEU A 491 -7.30 2.94 15.29
C LEU A 491 -7.08 4.44 15.06
N LYS A 492 -6.45 5.08 16.04
CA LYS A 492 -5.92 6.45 15.98
C LYS A 492 -4.46 6.45 16.39
N TYR A 493 -3.66 7.36 15.84
CA TYR A 493 -2.29 7.51 16.30
C TYR A 493 -1.81 8.96 16.28
N THR A 494 -0.84 9.24 17.15
CA THR A 494 -0.08 10.48 17.17
C THR A 494 1.30 10.22 16.58
N PHE A 495 1.77 11.10 15.70
CA PHE A 495 3.13 11.09 15.18
C PHE A 495 3.85 12.39 15.51
N THR A 496 5.18 12.33 15.53
CA THR A 496 6.05 13.43 15.93
C THR A 496 7.32 13.44 15.10
N ASP A 497 8.12 14.48 15.25
CA ASP A 497 9.39 14.64 14.55
C ASP A 497 10.40 13.56 14.95
N THR A 498 11.38 13.35 14.07
CA THR A 498 12.60 12.61 14.42
C THR A 498 13.83 13.50 14.22
N ASP A 499 14.95 13.09 14.83
CA ASP A 499 16.24 13.74 14.59
C ASP A 499 16.86 13.34 13.24
N ASP A 500 16.25 12.38 12.53
CA ASP A 500 16.69 11.89 11.22
C ASP A 500 16.02 12.68 10.10
N LEU A 501 16.82 13.47 9.37
CA LEU A 501 16.34 14.31 8.28
C LEU A 501 15.84 13.49 7.08
N ASP A 502 16.28 12.24 6.93
CA ASP A 502 15.80 11.35 5.87
C ASP A 502 14.47 10.67 6.27
N HIS A 503 14.10 10.74 7.55
CA HIS A 503 12.87 10.18 8.12
C HIS A 503 12.20 11.19 9.07
N ALA A 504 11.64 12.25 8.51
CA ALA A 504 11.18 13.42 9.27
C ALA A 504 10.19 13.09 10.42
N TYR A 505 9.44 11.98 10.33
CA TYR A 505 8.41 11.65 11.31
C TYR A 505 8.47 10.18 11.78
N LYS A 506 7.94 9.96 12.99
CA LYS A 506 7.70 8.63 13.58
C LYS A 506 6.38 8.62 14.36
N VAL A 507 5.81 7.44 14.53
CA VAL A 507 4.64 7.23 15.39
C VAL A 507 5.07 7.28 16.87
N ALA A 508 4.40 8.12 17.66
CA ALA A 508 4.65 8.28 19.09
C ALA A 508 3.71 7.42 19.96
N SER A 509 2.45 7.29 19.57
CA SER A 509 1.46 6.48 20.31
C SER A 509 0.33 6.03 19.39
N VAL A 510 -0.19 4.82 19.62
CA VAL A 510 -1.33 4.25 18.89
C VAL A 510 -2.40 3.81 19.89
N THR A 511 -3.67 4.11 19.60
CA THR A 511 -4.83 3.64 20.35
C THR A 511 -5.88 3.05 19.41
N THR A 512 -6.74 2.20 19.93
CA THR A 512 -8.04 1.89 19.31
C THR A 512 -8.94 3.14 19.30
N GLU A 513 -10.08 3.06 18.62
CA GLU A 513 -11.09 4.14 18.57
C GLU A 513 -11.64 4.53 19.95
N ASP A 514 -11.73 3.59 20.89
CA ASP A 514 -12.19 3.83 22.27
C ASP A 514 -11.09 4.41 23.20
N GLY A 515 -9.89 4.65 22.66
CA GLY A 515 -8.75 5.20 23.40
C GLY A 515 -7.88 4.16 24.10
N THR A 516 -8.17 2.87 23.97
CA THR A 516 -7.33 1.80 24.53
C THR A 516 -5.96 1.78 23.82
N PRO A 517 -4.83 1.84 24.55
CA PRO A 517 -3.51 1.75 23.93
C PRO A 517 -3.28 0.43 23.20
N LEU A 518 -2.65 0.50 22.02
CA LEU A 518 -2.22 -0.69 21.28
C LEU A 518 -1.13 -1.42 22.09
N LYS A 519 -1.31 -2.73 22.31
CA LYS A 519 -0.34 -3.54 23.06
C LYS A 519 0.60 -4.26 22.08
N ALA A 520 1.90 -4.10 22.28
CA ALA A 520 2.92 -4.62 21.36
C ALA A 520 2.79 -6.14 21.10
N ASP A 521 2.63 -6.93 22.17
CA ASP A 521 2.58 -8.40 22.08
C ASP A 521 1.18 -8.96 21.77
N GLN A 522 0.14 -8.11 21.76
CA GLN A 522 -1.21 -8.55 21.44
C GLN A 522 -1.35 -8.73 19.93
N LYS A 523 -2.07 -9.77 19.53
CA LYS A 523 -2.43 -10.00 18.13
C LYS A 523 -3.75 -9.32 17.79
N TYR A 524 -3.81 -8.77 16.58
CA TYR A 524 -4.96 -8.08 16.02
C TYR A 524 -5.22 -8.58 14.61
N LYS A 525 -6.50 -8.60 14.21
CA LYS A 525 -6.91 -8.87 12.84
C LYS A 525 -7.05 -7.58 12.06
N VAL A 526 -6.35 -7.49 10.94
CA VAL A 526 -6.31 -6.31 10.08
C VAL A 526 -6.77 -6.70 8.68
N VAL A 527 -7.70 -5.94 8.11
CA VAL A 527 -8.02 -6.03 6.68
C VAL A 527 -7.01 -5.19 5.89
N ILE A 528 -6.32 -5.81 4.95
CA ILE A 528 -5.42 -5.15 3.99
C ILE A 528 -5.72 -5.68 2.59
N ASN A 529 -5.18 -5.05 1.54
CA ASN A 529 -5.18 -5.65 0.20
C ASN A 529 -3.98 -6.61 0.04
N ASP A 530 -4.10 -7.58 -0.87
CA ASP A 530 -3.05 -8.52 -1.28
C ASP A 530 -1.73 -7.82 -1.69
N PHE A 531 -1.81 -6.68 -2.36
CA PHE A 531 -0.64 -5.85 -2.69
C PHE A 531 0.16 -5.46 -1.44
N LEU A 532 -0.50 -4.97 -0.39
CA LEU A 532 0.13 -4.66 0.89
C LEU A 532 0.63 -5.92 1.59
N PHE A 533 -0.11 -7.03 1.53
CA PHE A 533 0.32 -8.30 2.11
C PHE A 533 1.66 -8.79 1.52
N GLY A 534 1.84 -8.63 0.20
CA GLY A 534 3.10 -8.91 -0.51
C GLY A 534 4.26 -7.95 -0.15
N GLY A 535 3.99 -6.89 0.62
CA GLY A 535 4.94 -5.84 0.98
C GLY A 535 5.03 -4.70 -0.02
N GLY A 536 3.99 -4.51 -0.85
CA GLY A 536 3.88 -3.42 -1.80
C GLY A 536 4.09 -2.04 -1.18
N ASP A 537 4.46 -1.06 -1.99
CA ASP A 537 4.78 0.33 -1.58
C ASP A 537 5.89 0.44 -0.50
N GLY A 538 6.65 -0.63 -0.26
CA GLY A 538 7.71 -0.69 0.74
C GLY A 538 7.25 -1.09 2.15
N PHE A 539 5.99 -1.51 2.31
CA PHE A 539 5.43 -1.93 3.59
C PHE A 539 5.81 -3.37 3.98
N SER A 540 7.10 -3.64 4.13
CA SER A 540 7.63 -4.99 4.40
C SER A 540 7.15 -5.60 5.71
N ALA A 541 6.63 -4.80 6.66
CA ALA A 541 6.06 -5.29 7.90
C ALA A 541 4.85 -6.23 7.67
N PHE A 542 4.06 -6.00 6.61
CA PHE A 542 2.91 -6.85 6.29
C PHE A 542 3.30 -8.26 5.85
N LYS A 543 4.52 -8.46 5.32
CA LYS A 543 5.04 -9.81 4.98
C LYS A 543 5.22 -10.73 6.19
N LYS A 544 5.21 -10.18 7.40
CA LYS A 544 5.29 -10.93 8.67
C LYS A 544 3.93 -11.43 9.14
N ALA A 545 2.85 -10.91 8.55
CA ALA A 545 1.49 -11.22 8.95
C ALA A 545 1.10 -12.64 8.57
N ASN A 546 0.23 -13.26 9.36
CA ASN A 546 -0.35 -14.55 9.01
C ASN A 546 -1.69 -14.33 8.31
N LEU A 547 -1.85 -14.85 7.10
CA LEU A 547 -3.14 -14.83 6.40
C LEU A 547 -4.16 -15.67 7.17
N VAL A 548 -5.30 -15.06 7.53
CA VAL A 548 -6.43 -15.74 8.18
C VAL A 548 -7.45 -16.18 7.13
N THR A 549 -7.85 -15.27 6.26
CA THR A 549 -8.75 -15.52 5.13
C THR A 549 -8.67 -14.39 4.12
N ALA A 550 -9.10 -14.65 2.88
CA ALA A 550 -9.47 -13.61 1.93
C ALA A 550 -10.98 -13.33 2.00
N ILE A 551 -11.40 -12.13 1.63
CA ILE A 551 -12.79 -11.72 1.43
C ILE A 551 -12.94 -11.13 0.02
N ASP A 552 -14.12 -10.60 -0.31
CA ASP A 552 -14.40 -9.97 -1.60
C ASP A 552 -13.35 -8.90 -1.97
N PRO A 553 -13.08 -8.70 -3.27
CA PRO A 553 -12.13 -7.68 -3.70
C PRO A 553 -12.51 -6.26 -3.25
N ASP A 554 -11.53 -5.35 -3.28
CA ASP A 554 -11.68 -3.97 -2.80
C ASP A 554 -12.80 -3.19 -3.48
N THR A 555 -12.94 -3.37 -4.79
CA THR A 555 -13.99 -2.85 -5.66
C THR A 555 -15.39 -3.26 -5.19
N GLU A 556 -15.66 -4.56 -5.15
CA GLU A 556 -16.96 -5.13 -4.76
C GLU A 556 -17.28 -4.76 -3.31
N THR A 557 -16.29 -4.81 -2.43
CA THR A 557 -16.41 -4.41 -1.03
C THR A 557 -16.91 -2.97 -0.91
N PHE A 558 -16.31 -2.03 -1.64
CA PHE A 558 -16.70 -0.62 -1.60
C PHE A 558 -18.12 -0.39 -2.16
N ILE A 559 -18.43 -1.01 -3.30
CA ILE A 559 -19.75 -0.93 -3.94
C ILE A 559 -20.84 -1.52 -3.05
N ASN A 560 -20.58 -2.70 -2.46
CA ASN A 560 -21.53 -3.39 -1.60
C ASN A 560 -21.77 -2.63 -0.29
N TYR A 561 -20.73 -2.03 0.29
CA TYR A 561 -20.90 -1.13 1.44
C TYR A 561 -21.84 0.04 1.11
N ILE A 562 -21.65 0.70 -0.03
CA ILE A 562 -22.50 1.83 -0.45
C ILE A 562 -23.95 1.37 -0.65
N LYS A 563 -24.16 0.21 -1.31
CA LYS A 563 -25.48 -0.40 -1.50
C LYS A 563 -26.14 -0.74 -0.16
N ASP A 564 -25.39 -1.28 0.80
CA ASP A 564 -25.88 -1.56 2.15
C ASP A 564 -26.32 -0.30 2.88
N GLN A 565 -25.54 0.79 2.82
CA GLN A 565 -25.93 2.07 3.42
C GLN A 565 -27.23 2.59 2.79
N LYS A 566 -27.35 2.52 1.45
CA LYS A 566 -28.59 2.90 0.75
C LYS A 566 -29.78 2.03 1.17
N ALA A 567 -29.61 0.71 1.23
CA ALA A 567 -30.65 -0.22 1.66
C ALA A 567 -31.10 0.03 3.11
N ALA A 568 -30.17 0.50 3.97
CA ALA A 568 -30.46 0.95 5.32
C ALA A 568 -31.07 2.38 5.40
N GLY A 569 -31.33 3.03 4.26
CA GLY A 569 -31.89 4.39 4.20
C GLY A 569 -30.94 5.49 4.65
N LYS A 570 -29.63 5.22 4.67
CA LYS A 570 -28.60 6.16 5.12
C LYS A 570 -28.05 6.99 3.96
N VAL A 571 -27.77 8.25 4.24
CA VAL A 571 -26.95 9.12 3.40
C VAL A 571 -25.51 8.99 3.88
N ILE A 572 -24.58 8.72 2.97
CA ILE A 572 -23.17 8.58 3.27
C ILE A 572 -22.61 9.94 3.65
N THR A 573 -21.92 9.95 4.79
CA THR A 573 -21.15 11.08 5.29
C THR A 573 -19.71 10.62 5.45
N ALA A 574 -18.76 11.38 4.92
CA ALA A 574 -17.34 11.12 5.08
C ALA A 574 -16.64 12.43 5.49
N GLN A 575 -15.73 12.35 6.43
CA GLN A 575 -14.99 13.50 6.96
C GLN A 575 -13.63 13.04 7.50
N LYS A 576 -12.71 13.99 7.67
CA LYS A 576 -11.52 13.76 8.49
C LYS A 576 -11.92 13.72 9.97
N GLU A 577 -11.43 12.72 10.69
CA GLU A 577 -11.80 12.45 12.09
C GLU A 577 -10.61 12.59 13.05
N GLY A 578 -9.44 12.98 12.53
CA GLY A 578 -8.20 13.02 13.29
C GLY A 578 -7.76 11.61 13.68
N ARG A 579 -7.85 10.67 12.73
CA ARG A 579 -7.27 9.33 12.89
C ARG A 579 -5.75 9.41 12.97
N LYS A 580 -5.18 10.46 12.36
CA LYS A 580 -3.75 10.76 12.37
C LYS A 580 -3.55 12.18 12.88
N VAL A 581 -2.72 12.35 13.92
CA VAL A 581 -2.48 13.66 14.51
C VAL A 581 -0.98 13.89 14.66
N TYR A 582 -0.48 14.98 14.10
CA TYR A 582 0.87 15.46 14.40
C TYR A 582 0.87 16.18 15.75
N LYS A 583 1.89 15.91 16.56
CA LYS A 583 2.27 16.73 17.71
C LYS A 583 3.78 16.84 17.77
N SER A 584 4.28 18.04 18.04
CA SER A 584 5.71 18.21 18.33
C SER A 584 6.08 17.49 19.64
N GLN A 585 7.35 17.10 19.78
CA GLN A 585 7.82 16.44 21.01
C GLN A 585 7.53 17.29 22.26
N ALA A 586 7.64 18.61 22.16
CA ALA A 586 7.33 19.53 23.26
C ALA A 586 5.85 19.51 23.67
N GLU A 587 4.93 19.35 22.71
CA GLU A 587 3.51 19.20 23.01
C GLU A 587 3.22 17.87 23.70
N ILE A 588 3.85 16.78 23.25
CA ILE A 588 3.73 15.45 23.86
C ILE A 588 4.26 15.47 25.31
N ASP A 589 5.45 16.06 25.51
CA ASP A 589 6.07 16.17 26.84
C ASP A 589 5.20 16.98 27.79
N LYS A 590 4.62 18.09 27.29
CA LYS A 590 3.70 18.93 28.07
C LYS A 590 2.41 18.22 28.42
N GLU A 591 1.79 17.49 27.49
CA GLU A 591 0.57 16.72 27.77
C GLU A 591 0.86 15.61 28.80
N THR A 592 2.04 15.00 28.73
CA THR A 592 2.49 14.00 29.71
C THR A 592 2.65 14.62 31.09
N GLU A 593 3.29 15.79 31.18
CA GLU A 593 3.42 16.56 32.42
C GLU A 593 2.05 16.96 32.98
N ASP A 594 1.17 17.53 32.15
CA ASP A 594 -0.17 17.97 32.56
C ASP A 594 -1.02 16.79 33.07
N ALA A 595 -0.94 15.62 32.41
CA ALA A 595 -1.60 14.40 32.84
C ALA A 595 -1.06 13.88 34.18
N ALA A 596 0.27 13.89 34.37
CA ALA A 596 0.90 13.50 35.63
C ALA A 596 0.51 14.47 36.76
N ILE A 597 0.56 15.78 36.53
CA ILE A 597 0.14 16.80 37.49
C ILE A 597 -1.35 16.63 37.86
N LYS A 598 -2.21 16.34 36.89
CA LYS A 598 -3.62 16.07 37.15
C LYS A 598 -3.80 14.82 38.01
N ALA A 599 -3.10 13.73 37.71
CA ALA A 599 -3.13 12.50 38.52
C ALA A 599 -2.68 12.76 39.96
N ILE A 600 -1.61 13.55 40.15
CA ILE A 600 -1.15 13.98 41.48
C ILE A 600 -2.26 14.75 42.19
N LYS A 601 -2.89 15.73 41.54
CA LYS A 601 -3.97 16.54 42.13
C LYS A 601 -5.18 15.71 42.52
N ASP A 602 -5.62 14.80 41.66
CA ASP A 602 -6.80 13.95 41.88
C ASP A 602 -6.58 12.96 43.04
N ALA A 603 -5.36 12.42 43.18
CA ALA A 603 -5.01 11.50 44.26
C ALA A 603 -4.71 12.21 45.60
N THR A 604 -4.37 13.50 45.57
CA THR A 604 -3.85 14.21 46.75
C THR A 604 -4.95 14.77 47.65
N LYS A 605 -4.97 14.35 48.91
CA LYS A 605 -5.76 14.94 49.99
C LYS A 605 -4.86 15.20 51.18
N ILE A 606 -4.66 16.48 51.50
CA ILE A 606 -3.81 16.91 52.61
C ILE A 606 -4.71 17.23 53.81
N ASN A 607 -4.43 16.61 54.97
CA ASN A 607 -5.16 16.91 56.19
C ASN A 607 -4.83 18.32 56.71
N LYS A 608 -5.78 18.93 57.42
CA LYS A 608 -5.57 20.23 58.07
C LYS A 608 -4.40 20.13 59.06
N LEU A 609 -3.59 21.18 59.09
CA LEU A 609 -2.44 21.30 59.99
C LEU A 609 -2.65 22.49 60.94
N ALA A 610 -2.56 22.24 62.24
CA ALA A 610 -2.70 23.23 63.29
C ALA A 610 -1.35 23.56 63.95
N GLU A 611 -1.30 24.71 64.61
CA GLU A 611 -0.17 25.09 65.45
C GLU A 611 0.09 23.99 66.50
N LYS A 612 1.37 23.59 66.66
CA LYS A 612 1.88 22.48 67.50
C LYS A 612 1.75 21.07 66.92
N ASP A 613 1.12 20.87 65.77
CA ASP A 613 1.15 19.55 65.11
C ASP A 613 2.59 19.17 64.73
N LYS A 614 2.96 17.91 65.02
CA LYS A 614 4.30 17.38 64.70
C LYS A 614 4.39 16.82 63.29
N THR A 615 3.26 16.42 62.71
CA THR A 615 3.24 15.73 61.41
C THR A 615 2.17 16.29 60.49
N LEU A 616 2.51 16.54 59.23
CA LEU A 616 1.54 16.68 58.17
C LEU A 616 1.19 15.29 57.62
N THR A 617 -0.10 14.99 57.46
CA THR A 617 -0.56 13.69 56.95
C THR A 617 -1.54 13.87 55.80
N GLY A 618 -1.70 12.83 54.99
CA GLY A 618 -2.65 12.83 53.89
C GLY A 618 -2.54 11.58 53.02
N THR A 619 -3.18 11.62 51.87
CA THR A 619 -3.05 10.65 50.79
C THR A 619 -2.59 11.32 49.51
N THR A 620 -1.89 10.58 48.63
CA THR A 620 -1.46 10.97 47.29
C THR A 620 -1.16 9.71 46.45
N LEU A 621 -0.47 9.83 45.32
CA LEU A 621 -0.04 8.68 44.52
C LEU A 621 0.94 7.78 45.30
N PRO A 622 0.82 6.44 45.21
CA PRO A 622 1.79 5.51 45.80
C PRO A 622 3.22 5.80 45.33
N GLY A 623 4.18 5.81 46.26
CA GLY A 623 5.58 6.08 45.95
C GLY A 623 5.93 7.54 45.66
N ALA A 624 4.97 8.48 45.67
CA ALA A 624 5.25 9.90 45.49
C ALA A 624 6.02 10.49 46.69
N THR A 625 6.93 11.41 46.42
CA THR A 625 7.66 12.17 47.45
C THR A 625 6.88 13.42 47.83
N VAL A 626 6.69 13.62 49.12
CA VAL A 626 6.00 14.77 49.73
C VAL A 626 7.02 15.62 50.47
N SER A 627 7.18 16.89 50.08
CA SER A 627 8.09 17.85 50.73
C SER A 627 7.31 19.05 51.24
N VAL A 628 7.56 19.48 52.47
CA VAL A 628 6.82 20.59 53.11
C VAL A 628 7.77 21.74 53.42
N GLN A 629 7.36 22.95 53.07
CA GLN A 629 8.12 24.16 53.30
C GLN A 629 7.22 25.24 53.93
N LYS A 630 7.79 26.04 54.84
CA LYS A 630 7.14 27.24 55.40
C LYS A 630 7.60 28.46 54.61
N ALA A 631 6.67 29.34 54.23
CA ALA A 631 7.02 30.59 53.56
C ALA A 631 7.81 31.53 54.48
N THR A 632 8.99 32.00 54.04
CA THR A 632 9.80 32.99 54.76
C THR A 632 9.75 34.36 54.09
N ALA A 633 9.70 35.42 54.89
CA ALA A 633 9.37 36.78 54.45
C ALA A 633 10.39 37.47 53.51
N ASN A 634 11.54 36.87 53.20
CA ASN A 634 12.54 37.44 52.28
C ASN A 634 13.54 36.36 51.85
N SER A 635 13.46 35.85 50.60
CA SER A 635 14.65 35.41 49.85
C SER A 635 14.32 34.78 48.50
N ARG A 636 14.70 35.49 47.43
CA ARG A 636 15.21 34.86 46.21
C ARG A 636 16.61 34.29 46.49
N MET A 637 16.74 33.24 47.32
CA MET A 637 17.98 32.47 47.49
C MET A 637 17.64 31.05 47.98
N ALA A 638 18.25 30.05 47.35
CA ALA A 638 18.27 28.60 47.64
C ALA A 638 17.28 28.06 48.69
N LEU A 639 16.28 27.32 48.21
CA LEU A 639 15.36 26.52 49.02
C LEU A 639 16.17 25.50 49.85
N ALA A 640 16.27 25.69 51.16
CA ALA A 640 16.72 24.60 52.04
C ALA A 640 15.75 23.42 51.89
N ALA A 641 16.26 22.18 51.84
CA ALA A 641 15.42 20.99 51.76
C ALA A 641 14.50 20.93 52.98
N GLY A 642 13.21 21.21 52.77
CA GLY A 642 12.19 21.01 53.80
C GLY A 642 12.06 19.53 54.17
N PRO A 643 11.43 19.21 55.32
CA PRO A 643 11.15 17.83 55.67
C PRO A 643 10.34 17.15 54.56
N ASN A 644 10.67 15.88 54.30
CA ASN A 644 10.02 15.10 53.28
C ASN A 644 9.73 13.66 53.75
N ALA A 645 8.82 13.00 53.04
CA ALA A 645 8.50 11.58 53.19
C ALA A 645 7.99 11.01 51.87
N THR A 646 8.08 9.70 51.69
CA THR A 646 7.50 8.99 50.54
C THR A 646 6.15 8.38 50.94
N ALA A 647 5.16 8.50 50.06
CA ALA A 647 3.85 7.88 50.25
C ALA A 647 3.95 6.35 50.12
N ASP A 648 3.24 5.62 51.00
CA ASP A 648 3.25 4.16 51.01
C ASP A 648 2.50 3.54 49.80
N ALA A 649 2.40 2.21 49.76
CA ALA A 649 1.72 1.49 48.68
C ALA A 649 0.22 1.83 48.55
N ASN A 650 -0.40 2.38 49.61
CA ASN A 650 -1.78 2.86 49.61
C ASN A 650 -1.87 4.38 49.40
N GLY A 651 -0.75 5.04 49.09
CA GLY A 651 -0.68 6.47 48.88
C GLY A 651 -0.68 7.31 50.15
N LYS A 652 -0.62 6.71 51.34
CA LYS A 652 -0.64 7.47 52.61
C LYS A 652 0.75 8.02 52.92
N PHE A 653 0.81 9.28 53.38
CA PHE A 653 2.05 9.91 53.80
C PHE A 653 1.96 10.52 55.21
N SER A 654 3.12 10.64 55.87
CA SER A 654 3.31 11.38 57.12
C SER A 654 4.68 12.05 57.10
N VAL A 655 4.70 13.39 57.06
CA VAL A 655 5.91 14.20 57.06
C VAL A 655 6.09 14.83 58.43
N ASP A 656 7.24 14.63 59.08
CA ASP A 656 7.58 15.32 60.34
C ASP A 656 7.90 16.79 60.07
N VAL A 657 7.02 17.68 60.51
CA VAL A 657 7.11 19.14 60.29
C VAL A 657 7.62 19.88 61.53
N THR A 658 8.09 19.17 62.55
CA THR A 658 8.54 19.77 63.83
C THR A 658 9.66 20.80 63.61
N SER A 659 10.53 20.58 62.62
CA SER A 659 11.62 21.50 62.26
C SER A 659 11.16 22.84 61.70
N LEU A 660 9.91 22.95 61.24
CA LEU A 660 9.38 24.17 60.61
C LEU A 660 8.87 25.21 61.63
N ASN A 661 8.73 24.84 62.92
CA ASN A 661 8.26 25.70 64.01
C ASN A 661 7.02 26.53 63.62
N LEU A 662 5.96 25.83 63.21
CA LEU A 662 4.75 26.41 62.64
C LEU A 662 3.92 27.16 63.70
N LYS A 663 3.38 28.31 63.30
CA LYS A 663 2.48 29.20 64.04
C LYS A 663 1.18 29.38 63.28
N LYS A 664 0.10 29.67 64.00
CA LYS A 664 -1.18 30.04 63.38
C LYS A 664 -0.96 31.16 62.35
N GLY A 665 -1.49 30.97 61.14
CA GLY A 665 -1.40 31.95 60.06
C GLY A 665 -0.17 31.79 59.17
N ASP A 666 0.79 30.92 59.54
CA ASP A 666 1.90 30.57 58.64
C ASP A 666 1.37 29.96 57.34
N GLN A 667 1.98 30.35 56.22
CA GLN A 667 1.74 29.71 54.93
C GLN A 667 2.72 28.57 54.75
N ILE A 668 2.20 27.39 54.40
CA ILE A 668 3.01 26.23 54.04
C ILE A 668 2.75 25.84 52.58
N THR A 669 3.83 25.48 51.89
CA THR A 669 3.82 24.90 50.56
C THR A 669 4.17 23.43 50.68
N THR A 670 3.27 22.55 50.22
CA THR A 670 3.53 21.12 50.09
C THR A 670 3.77 20.79 48.63
N THR A 671 4.96 20.34 48.29
CA THR A 671 5.29 19.84 46.95
C THR A 671 5.11 18.32 46.93
N ILE A 672 4.34 17.84 45.97
CA ILE A 672 4.21 16.41 45.68
C ILE A 672 4.92 16.14 44.36
N THR A 673 5.84 15.17 44.36
CA THR A 673 6.56 14.72 43.18
C THR A 673 6.28 13.24 42.96
N ASP A 674 5.78 12.86 41.79
CA ASP A 674 5.53 11.46 41.45
C ASP A 674 6.85 10.68 41.21
N PRO A 675 6.81 9.34 41.06
CA PRO A 675 8.00 8.54 40.79
C PRO A 675 8.74 8.88 39.48
N ASN A 676 8.07 9.55 38.54
CA ASN A 676 8.64 9.97 37.25
C ASN A 676 9.28 11.37 37.32
N GLY A 677 9.16 12.05 38.47
CA GLY A 677 9.77 13.37 38.70
C GLY A 677 8.85 14.55 38.39
N TYR A 678 7.61 14.32 37.95
CA TYR A 678 6.64 15.41 37.75
C TYR A 678 6.13 15.92 39.10
N SER A 679 6.00 17.23 39.25
CA SER A 679 5.67 17.82 40.56
C SER A 679 4.64 18.92 40.50
N THR A 680 3.86 19.05 41.57
CA THR A 680 2.93 20.17 41.76
C THR A 680 2.87 20.58 43.23
N THR A 681 2.38 21.79 43.50
CA THR A 681 2.39 22.37 44.85
C THR A 681 0.99 22.66 45.37
N PHE A 682 0.82 22.51 46.68
CA PHE A 682 -0.41 22.78 47.42
C PHE A 682 -0.09 23.78 48.53
N GLN A 683 -0.88 24.86 48.61
CA GLN A 683 -0.72 25.88 49.65
C GLN A 683 -1.77 25.70 50.72
N ALA A 684 -1.36 25.80 51.99
CA ALA A 684 -2.27 25.79 53.13
C ALA A 684 -1.84 26.78 54.21
N THR A 685 -2.81 27.29 54.95
CA THR A 685 -2.57 28.14 56.12
C THR A 685 -2.69 27.32 57.40
N VAL A 686 -1.67 27.40 58.26
CA VAL A 686 -1.65 26.72 59.55
C VAL A 686 -2.76 27.26 60.46
N GLN A 687 -3.57 26.36 61.00
CA GLN A 687 -4.71 26.70 61.85
C GLN A 687 -4.29 26.97 63.29
N ALA A 688 -5.17 27.59 64.08
CA ALA A 688 -4.92 27.72 65.51
C ALA A 688 -4.83 26.33 66.15
N ALA A 689 -3.93 26.16 67.13
CA ALA A 689 -3.97 24.98 67.98
C ALA A 689 -5.38 24.84 68.58
N ALA A 690 -5.94 23.64 68.59
CA ALA A 690 -7.22 23.40 69.25
C ALA A 690 -7.11 23.84 70.71
N THR A 691 -7.99 24.75 71.15
CA THR A 691 -8.12 25.07 72.57
C THR A 691 -8.75 23.86 73.24
N THR A 692 -8.00 23.17 74.10
CA THR A 692 -8.62 22.22 75.03
C THR A 692 -9.68 22.98 75.82
N PRO A 693 -10.92 22.47 75.94
CA PRO A 693 -11.86 22.99 76.92
C PRO A 693 -11.17 22.98 78.30
N PRO A 694 -11.42 23.95 79.19
CA PRO A 694 -10.93 23.85 80.55
C PRO A 694 -11.48 22.57 81.17
N ASP A 695 -10.57 21.80 81.76
CA ASP A 695 -10.83 20.72 82.69
C ASP A 695 -11.63 21.29 83.87
N ASN A 696 -12.95 21.12 83.83
CA ASN A 696 -13.79 21.34 84.99
C ASN A 696 -13.73 20.08 85.83
N GLY A 697 -12.61 19.90 86.54
CA GLY A 697 -12.52 18.98 87.66
C GLY A 697 -13.58 19.35 88.69
N ASN A 698 -14.61 18.52 88.82
CA ASN A 698 -15.39 18.44 90.03
C ASN A 698 -15.53 16.97 90.42
N GLY A 699 -14.80 16.59 91.47
CA GLY A 699 -14.96 15.32 92.14
C GLY A 699 -16.34 15.25 92.78
N GLY A 700 -17.06 14.17 92.49
CA GLY A 700 -18.31 13.81 93.14
C GLY A 700 -18.44 12.30 93.17
N THR A 701 -18.00 11.71 94.27
CA THR A 701 -18.38 10.35 94.68
C THR A 701 -19.85 10.33 95.05
N ASP A 702 -20.67 9.46 94.46
CA ASP A 702 -21.31 8.32 95.12
C ASP A 702 -22.23 7.54 94.15
N ASN A 703 -22.40 6.26 94.49
CA ASN A 703 -23.03 5.14 93.80
C ASN A 703 -24.48 5.30 93.36
N GLY A 704 -24.83 4.57 92.29
CA GLY A 704 -26.21 4.25 91.93
C GLY A 704 -26.31 3.28 90.75
N ASN A 705 -26.25 1.98 91.05
CA ASN A 705 -26.51 0.86 90.14
C ASN A 705 -27.93 0.90 89.55
N GLY A 706 -28.13 0.54 88.27
CA GLY A 706 -29.47 0.49 87.68
C GLY A 706 -29.52 0.18 86.18
N ASN A 707 -29.59 -1.11 85.87
CA ASN A 707 -29.81 -1.76 84.57
C ASN A 707 -31.15 -1.36 83.87
N GLY A 708 -31.19 -1.40 82.53
CA GLY A 708 -32.39 -1.82 81.79
C GLY A 708 -33.02 -0.89 80.73
N ASN A 709 -32.83 -1.28 79.46
CA ASN A 709 -33.88 -1.63 78.48
C ASN A 709 -34.73 -0.57 77.70
N ASN A 710 -34.72 -0.75 76.37
CA ASN A 710 -35.73 -0.61 75.30
C ASN A 710 -36.98 0.30 75.39
N GLY A 711 -37.34 0.83 74.20
CA GLY A 711 -38.69 1.22 73.75
C GLY A 711 -38.71 2.67 73.25
N GLY A 712 -38.89 2.95 71.94
CA GLY A 712 -40.20 3.12 71.27
C GLY A 712 -40.86 4.46 71.68
N THR A 713 -41.47 5.31 70.86
CA THR A 713 -42.07 5.25 69.52
C THR A 713 -42.57 6.68 69.21
N ASP A 714 -42.67 6.97 67.91
CA ASP A 714 -43.67 7.81 67.22
C ASP A 714 -43.91 9.29 67.56
N GLY A 715 -44.02 10.10 66.51
CA GLY A 715 -44.53 11.47 66.59
C GLY A 715 -44.41 12.29 65.31
N ASN A 716 -45.23 11.94 64.31
CA ASN A 716 -45.42 12.61 63.03
C ASN A 716 -46.04 14.02 63.13
N GLY A 717 -45.77 14.87 62.13
CA GLY A 717 -46.47 16.12 61.81
C GLY A 717 -45.50 17.25 61.40
N GLY A 718 -45.48 17.82 60.19
CA GLY A 718 -46.42 17.83 59.07
C GLY A 718 -46.56 19.26 58.55
N THR A 719 -46.03 19.52 57.35
CA THR A 719 -46.41 20.62 56.40
C THR A 719 -46.09 22.07 56.84
N ASN A 720 -45.83 23.07 55.99
CA ASN A 720 -46.33 23.37 54.65
C ASN A 720 -45.50 24.50 53.97
N ASN A 721 -45.39 24.40 52.64
CA ASN A 721 -45.41 25.42 51.57
C ASN A 721 -44.57 26.71 51.54
N GLY A 722 -44.08 26.99 50.33
CA GLY A 722 -43.77 28.34 49.85
C GLY A 722 -43.20 28.40 48.43
N ASN A 723 -44.05 28.21 47.42
CA ASN A 723 -43.79 28.33 45.97
C ASN A 723 -43.61 29.80 45.52
N GLY A 724 -42.95 30.04 44.37
CA GLY A 724 -42.83 31.39 43.78
C GLY A 724 -42.22 31.44 42.38
N SER A 725 -43.05 31.26 41.36
CA SER A 725 -42.81 31.55 39.93
C SER A 725 -43.01 33.05 39.63
N GLY A 726 -42.33 33.57 38.59
CA GLY A 726 -42.60 34.91 38.04
C GLY A 726 -41.98 35.17 36.66
N THR A 727 -42.84 35.24 35.64
CA THR A 727 -42.64 35.72 34.26
C THR A 727 -43.10 37.18 34.07
N ASN A 728 -42.47 37.92 33.16
CA ASN A 728 -42.98 39.03 32.29
C ASN A 728 -41.77 39.64 31.54
N GLY A 729 -41.77 40.15 30.28
CA GLY A 729 -42.80 40.40 29.27
C GLY A 729 -42.71 41.85 28.69
N GLY A 730 -42.22 42.01 27.44
CA GLY A 730 -42.45 43.13 26.46
C GLY A 730 -41.56 44.41 26.55
N THR A 731 -41.21 45.17 25.49
CA THR A 731 -41.50 45.18 24.03
C THR A 731 -40.71 46.33 23.30
N THR A 732 -40.30 46.10 22.03
CA THR A 732 -40.18 47.01 20.82
C THR A 732 -39.27 48.27 20.83
N THR A 733 -38.49 48.65 19.79
CA THR A 733 -38.81 48.92 18.36
C THR A 733 -37.58 48.95 17.39
N THR A 734 -37.77 48.35 16.19
CA THR A 734 -37.39 48.69 14.78
C THR A 734 -36.20 49.60 14.39
N GLU A 735 -35.35 49.16 13.44
CA GLU A 735 -35.30 49.59 12.00
C GLU A 735 -34.19 48.85 11.19
N ASP A 736 -34.33 48.88 9.86
CA ASP A 736 -33.95 47.89 8.83
C ASP A 736 -32.64 48.26 8.02
N PRO A 737 -32.35 47.81 6.77
CA PRO A 737 -31.19 46.97 6.42
C PRO A 737 -30.26 47.58 5.33
N THR A 738 -29.14 46.91 4.99
CA THR A 738 -28.44 47.16 3.70
C THR A 738 -27.97 45.87 3.02
N THR A 739 -28.76 45.48 2.02
CA THR A 739 -28.43 44.98 0.66
C THR A 739 -27.01 44.51 0.33
N THR A 740 -26.89 43.25 -0.11
CA THR A 740 -25.97 42.84 -1.19
C THR A 740 -26.70 41.97 -2.22
N THR A 741 -26.52 42.34 -3.48
CA THR A 741 -27.12 41.85 -4.73
C THR A 741 -26.84 40.38 -5.06
N PRO A 742 -27.77 39.66 -5.73
CA PRO A 742 -27.51 38.33 -6.28
C PRO A 742 -26.96 38.44 -7.71
N ASN A 743 -25.82 37.78 -7.97
CA ASN A 743 -25.33 37.59 -9.32
C ASN A 743 -25.86 36.24 -9.83
N THR A 744 -26.67 36.30 -10.87
CA THR A 744 -27.22 35.16 -11.59
C THR A 744 -26.14 34.54 -12.49
N SER A 745 -25.79 33.28 -12.26
CA SER A 745 -25.20 32.42 -13.29
C SER A 745 -26.02 31.13 -13.40
N THR A 746 -26.46 30.91 -14.64
CA THR A 746 -27.26 29.80 -15.14
C THR A 746 -26.60 28.44 -14.86
N PRO A 747 -27.34 27.39 -14.45
CA PRO A 747 -26.79 26.05 -14.40
C PRO A 747 -26.59 25.54 -15.83
N GLY A 748 -25.33 25.45 -16.27
CA GLY A 748 -24.98 24.65 -17.44
C GLY A 748 -25.18 23.19 -17.09
N THR A 749 -26.15 22.54 -17.73
CA THR A 749 -26.27 21.08 -17.77
C THR A 749 -25.08 20.51 -18.53
N SER A 750 -24.02 20.12 -17.82
CA SER A 750 -23.06 19.15 -18.34
C SER A 750 -23.54 17.75 -17.95
N SER A 751 -24.20 17.08 -18.89
CA SER A 751 -24.31 15.62 -18.84
C SER A 751 -22.91 15.05 -19.06
N ASN A 752 -22.15 14.86 -17.99
CA ASN A 752 -20.84 14.24 -18.07
C ASN A 752 -21.06 12.72 -18.22
N THR A 753 -21.17 12.25 -19.46
CA THR A 753 -21.36 10.83 -19.82
C THR A 753 -20.03 10.10 -20.02
N SER A 754 -18.91 10.69 -19.60
CA SER A 754 -17.58 10.09 -19.72
C SER A 754 -17.13 9.48 -18.38
N LEU A 755 -16.60 8.26 -18.43
CA LEU A 755 -15.94 7.64 -17.27
C LEU A 755 -14.76 8.52 -16.83
N PRO A 756 -14.59 8.81 -15.53
CA PRO A 756 -13.37 9.46 -15.06
C PRO A 756 -12.16 8.58 -15.41
N THR A 757 -11.16 9.18 -16.05
CA THR A 757 -9.96 8.45 -16.48
C THR A 757 -9.12 8.07 -15.26
N THR A 758 -8.84 6.78 -15.09
CA THR A 758 -8.01 6.21 -14.01
C THR A 758 -6.51 6.40 -14.32
N GLY A 759 -6.06 7.65 -14.41
CA GLY A 759 -4.64 7.97 -14.60
C GLY A 759 -3.92 8.19 -13.27
N ASP A 760 -2.69 7.66 -13.14
CA ASP A 760 -1.73 8.10 -12.12
C ASP A 760 -1.41 9.59 -12.34
N THR A 761 -2.11 10.51 -11.68
CA THR A 761 -1.60 11.87 -11.49
C THR A 761 -0.60 11.87 -10.34
N ALA A 762 0.55 11.22 -10.55
CA ALA A 762 1.75 11.53 -9.78
C ALA A 762 2.19 12.95 -10.16
N GLY A 763 1.69 13.94 -9.42
CA GLY A 763 2.06 15.33 -9.58
C GLY A 763 3.50 15.56 -9.14
N PHE A 764 4.43 15.61 -10.09
CA PHE A 764 5.69 16.32 -9.87
C PHE A 764 5.38 17.81 -9.77
N ALA A 765 5.44 18.35 -8.55
CA ALA A 765 5.42 19.78 -8.30
C ALA A 765 6.75 20.40 -8.79
N THR A 766 6.82 20.76 -10.07
CA THR A 766 7.93 21.56 -10.60
C THR A 766 7.65 23.03 -10.29
N VAL A 767 8.38 23.58 -9.32
CA VAL A 767 8.39 25.01 -9.00
C VAL A 767 8.91 25.79 -10.21
N PHE A 768 8.04 26.59 -10.85
CA PHE A 768 8.43 27.53 -11.90
C PHE A 768 9.20 28.71 -11.29
N GLY A 769 10.51 28.70 -11.44
CA GLY A 769 11.37 29.88 -11.28
C GLY A 769 11.49 30.63 -12.60
N ILE A 770 11.01 31.86 -12.62
CA ILE A 770 10.98 32.78 -13.77
C ILE A 770 12.40 33.04 -14.33
N ILE A 771 12.54 32.86 -15.64
CA ILE A 771 13.72 33.26 -16.44
C ILE A 771 13.70 34.78 -16.63
N LEU A 772 14.79 35.46 -16.28
CA LEU A 772 15.17 36.72 -16.89
C LEU A 772 16.65 36.64 -17.29
N THR A 773 16.85 36.97 -18.56
CA THR A 773 18.02 36.83 -19.43
C THR A 773 19.21 37.71 -19.02
N THR A 774 20.45 37.25 -19.22
CA THR A 774 21.42 37.82 -20.20
C THR A 774 22.88 37.31 -19.99
N THR A 775 23.36 36.58 -21.00
CA THR A 775 24.60 36.82 -21.77
C THR A 775 25.98 36.97 -21.08
N ALA A 776 26.84 36.00 -21.39
CA ALA A 776 28.30 36.08 -21.66
C ALA A 776 29.30 36.46 -20.55
N LEU A 777 30.23 35.54 -20.24
CA LEU A 777 31.68 35.66 -20.54
C LEU A 777 32.51 34.56 -19.84
N TYR A 778 33.10 33.69 -20.65
CA TYR A 778 34.51 33.29 -20.68
C TYR A 778 35.37 33.45 -19.39
N VAL A 779 36.06 32.34 -19.05
CA VAL A 779 37.47 32.23 -18.59
C VAL A 779 37.82 32.09 -17.09
N LEU A 780 38.65 31.05 -16.84
CA LEU A 780 39.51 30.73 -15.66
C LEU A 780 38.75 30.32 -14.37
N ARG A 781 39.17 29.36 -13.53
CA ARG A 781 40.49 28.78 -13.19
C ARG A 781 40.20 27.52 -12.33
N LYS A 782 40.69 26.34 -12.71
CA LYS A 782 41.82 25.63 -12.05
C LYS A 782 41.60 25.20 -10.58
N ARG A 783 41.50 23.88 -10.42
CA ARG A 783 42.00 23.02 -9.31
C ARG A 783 41.50 23.30 -7.88
N SER A 784 40.83 22.32 -7.30
CA SER A 784 41.38 21.40 -6.27
C SER A 784 40.61 20.09 -6.34
#